data_AF-A0A2M9HFV9-F1
#
_entry.id   AF-A0A2M9HFV9-F1
#
_cell.length_a   1.000
_cell.length_b   1.000
_cell.length_c   1.000
_cell.angle_alpha   90.00
_cell.angle_beta   90.00
_cell.angle_gamma   90.00
#
_symmetry.space_group_name_H-M   'P 1'
#
loop_
_entity.id
_entity.type
_entity.pdbx_description
1 polymer ?
#
loop_
_entity_poly.entity_id
_entity_poly.type
_entity_poly.pdbx_seq_one_letter_code
_entity_poly.pdbx_strand_id
1 'polypeptide(L)'
;MVLAKGQKMNDHIERDGEIRRLVTQTVGKAPTNLLINDRIRPVDIEPDTVPVLRWVVPLESNLGLSLTTTAPNTVSAYRVIVSSTPDKASAGEGDVWDSGRVDSDGYDGVELTDVDTAASRRYWVAVQVWRGTGKTAVATAFSKPMTFGTGAGRQWDHAEPIWADPITAAPYTEVELPAVAHDEILQRKNTDQFAAKPDLLTSEHNSRGWALLRGRVRLADKPVRWATLNATGADVWRSRQFVYRAWVNGHFAGYGPTFPIAGETRYDGFDVTDWLVPGRDNWIGVVAYALEDQRFEAQLDVTYEDGTVDHFGTGPDWLAKVGNDVYPDAESIGTHVYELPAENIRTQLYQHGISEPDFDDADWAHAVVKSQFDDLAATPVNKPRIKVWHPVSKRVTDDGRLIVDFGRAVAGGVRLAIRTDKPLDMVVRYGEILNDDGTVKYQLSAYNTYQETWHFCKGKTGGLTFARSWGMRVFRYVELLPAEPAPDVIADLAEHDTRVDAEALVYPYHGADDAFESSDEVLDRVWKLSKDTIEALNGNIYADSWTRERIPYEADAWLQQRAHLALDDSPTLGEYSIDFLLANRTWPTEWPLYLVLAVHDAWRQTGSLRQAAAHWDQIVAMLPDKYLDEASGLIVKDPGQSSHTDGDLIDWPPAERDGFEFGRVNTVINALASQSYADAADLAGALGYTEEARHFADVASRMRAAIHEKLWDDETGAYVDGLDTGADGAQIAHCAEHASAFALAFAEVPKERLPRVAAFLRRRGMACSVYVAAVLLGGLYKAGFGADADALIAASTGERTWQHMIDQGAGGTMEAWSLRLKTNTTYSHPWASSPAYLLPEGLMGVRPLVAGFRSFVVAPQPGSVKRASVKLPVRAGEIDASYEVRGNTVPTGERPAVDGIEIRVTVPVGTKADVIVPPLRSGATSVLLDGAEVEAVELGAGYDAIEGTFTQHSYPKGSLLVHGLEPGEHVIEA
;
A
#
# COMPACT_ATOMS: atom_id res chain seq x y z
N MET A 1 -31.30 58.73 -29.62
CA MET A 1 -30.54 58.92 -30.88
C MET A 1 -29.68 57.67 -31.06
N VAL A 2 -29.98 56.57 -31.75
CA VAL A 2 -30.73 56.28 -32.98
C VAL A 2 -30.55 57.32 -34.08
N LEU A 3 -29.83 56.93 -35.14
CA LEU A 3 -30.08 57.08 -36.60
C LEU A 3 -28.72 57.10 -37.33
N ALA A 4 -28.26 56.01 -37.95
CA ALA A 4 -28.69 55.42 -39.23
C ALA A 4 -27.96 56.00 -40.46
N LYS A 5 -27.14 55.15 -41.10
CA LYS A 5 -27.09 54.80 -42.54
C LYS A 5 -25.78 54.02 -42.78
N GLY A 6 -25.74 52.79 -43.29
CA GLY A 6 -26.70 52.03 -44.07
C GLY A 6 -26.15 51.75 -45.47
N GLN A 7 -25.53 50.56 -45.61
CA GLN A 7 -25.53 49.64 -46.77
C GLN A 7 -25.21 50.12 -48.21
N LYS A 8 -24.17 49.48 -48.77
CA LYS A 8 -24.07 48.71 -50.06
C LYS A 8 -22.58 48.71 -50.45
N MET A 9 -21.76 47.67 -50.30
CA MET A 9 -21.86 46.25 -50.70
C MET A 9 -22.24 46.08 -52.17
N ASN A 10 -21.23 46.12 -53.06
CA ASN A 10 -20.89 45.02 -53.97
C ASN A 10 -19.64 45.35 -54.80
N ASP A 11 -18.86 44.29 -55.02
CA ASP A 11 -17.93 44.06 -56.13
C ASP A 11 -16.64 44.86 -56.21
N HIS A 12 -15.60 44.32 -55.55
CA HIS A 12 -14.34 43.88 -56.18
C HIS A 12 -13.21 43.87 -55.15
N ILE A 13 -13.18 42.81 -54.33
CA ILE A 13 -11.95 42.33 -53.68
C ILE A 13 -11.87 40.84 -54.02
N GLU A 14 -11.35 40.56 -55.21
CA GLU A 14 -10.75 39.27 -55.52
C GLU A 14 -9.26 39.54 -55.77
N ARG A 15 -8.45 38.75 -55.07
CA ARG A 15 -7.00 38.52 -55.23
C ARG A 15 -6.10 39.38 -54.33
N ASP A 16 -5.21 38.64 -53.67
CA ASP A 16 -4.04 39.07 -52.89
C ASP A 16 -4.24 39.39 -51.40
N GLY A 17 -4.97 38.51 -50.72
CA GLY A 17 -4.90 38.34 -49.26
C GLY A 17 -4.47 36.93 -48.90
N GLU A 18 -3.15 36.70 -48.80
CA GLU A 18 -2.59 35.52 -48.15
C GLU A 18 -3.22 35.35 -46.76
N ILE A 19 -4.06 34.32 -46.64
CA ILE A 19 -4.46 33.76 -45.36
C ILE A 19 -3.19 33.12 -44.76
N ARG A 20 -2.45 33.89 -43.96
CA ARG A 20 -1.58 33.33 -42.92
C ARG A 20 -2.48 32.61 -41.92
N ARG A 21 -2.85 31.36 -42.23
CA ARG A 21 -3.21 30.38 -41.20
C ARG A 21 -1.95 30.22 -40.35
N LEU A 22 -1.94 30.87 -39.19
CA LEU A 22 -1.17 30.41 -38.04
C LEU A 22 -1.63 28.98 -37.78
N VAL A 23 -0.92 28.02 -38.36
CA VAL A 23 -0.88 26.66 -37.84
C VAL A 23 -0.07 26.78 -36.57
N THR A 24 -0.73 27.11 -35.46
CA THR A 24 -0.21 26.76 -34.15
C THR A 24 -0.17 25.24 -34.15
N GLN A 25 0.99 24.66 -34.48
CA GLN A 25 1.28 23.28 -34.12
C GLN A 25 1.20 23.25 -32.60
N THR A 26 0.08 22.76 -32.07
CA THR A 26 -0.05 22.50 -30.65
C THR A 26 1.02 21.46 -30.32
N VAL A 27 2.09 21.88 -29.66
CA VAL A 27 3.10 20.94 -29.15
C VAL A 27 2.38 20.07 -28.13
N GLY A 28 2.34 18.76 -28.36
CA GLY A 28 1.66 17.84 -27.44
C GLY A 28 2.21 17.92 -26.02
N LYS A 29 1.38 17.57 -25.04
CA LYS A 29 1.69 17.49 -23.61
C LYS A 29 2.95 16.65 -23.40
N ALA A 30 3.88 17.24 -22.65
CA ALA A 30 5.13 16.60 -22.25
C ALA A 30 4.88 15.41 -21.31
N PRO A 31 5.81 14.44 -21.23
CA PRO A 31 5.75 13.36 -20.25
C PRO A 31 5.67 13.88 -18.81
N THR A 32 5.01 13.10 -17.96
CA THR A 32 4.76 13.41 -16.54
C THR A 32 5.04 12.19 -15.67
N ASN A 33 4.94 12.33 -14.35
CA ASN A 33 5.12 11.23 -13.38
C ASN A 33 6.39 10.41 -13.62
N LEU A 34 7.53 11.09 -13.79
CA LEU A 34 8.83 10.44 -13.88
C LEU A 34 9.13 9.78 -12.53
N LEU A 35 9.62 8.55 -12.56
CA LEU A 35 9.99 7.77 -11.37
C LEU A 35 11.27 6.97 -11.66
N ILE A 36 12.15 6.89 -10.67
CA ILE A 36 13.39 6.09 -10.73
C ILE A 36 13.25 4.93 -9.76
N ASN A 37 13.44 3.71 -10.23
CA ASN A 37 13.20 2.46 -9.51
C ASN A 37 11.79 2.45 -8.86
N ASP A 38 10.79 2.98 -9.57
CA ASP A 38 9.40 3.11 -9.10
C ASP A 38 9.22 4.01 -7.84
N ARG A 39 10.22 4.84 -7.51
CA ARG A 39 10.25 5.75 -6.35
C ARG A 39 10.16 7.23 -6.76
N ILE A 40 9.59 8.03 -5.88
CA ILE A 40 9.37 9.48 -6.05
C ILE A 40 10.62 10.24 -5.62
N ARG A 41 11.36 10.79 -6.59
CA ARG A 41 12.57 11.61 -6.35
C ARG A 41 13.54 10.96 -5.34
N PRO A 42 13.95 9.69 -5.53
CA PRO A 42 14.78 8.99 -4.56
C PRO A 42 16.15 9.65 -4.43
N VAL A 43 16.67 9.75 -3.21
CA VAL A 43 17.98 10.37 -2.90
C VAL A 43 18.98 9.37 -2.35
N ASP A 44 18.52 8.15 -2.16
CA ASP A 44 19.17 7.01 -1.52
C ASP A 44 18.92 5.77 -2.37
N ILE A 45 19.16 5.87 -3.68
CA ILE A 45 19.32 4.67 -4.50
C ILE A 45 20.58 3.95 -4.02
N GLU A 46 20.53 2.62 -3.95
CA GLU A 46 21.71 1.81 -3.60
C GLU A 46 22.86 2.15 -4.56
N PRO A 47 24.04 2.56 -4.07
CA PRO A 47 25.18 2.84 -4.92
C PRO A 47 25.59 1.64 -5.78
N ASP A 48 26.25 1.95 -6.89
CA ASP A 48 26.75 0.99 -7.88
C ASP A 48 25.66 0.12 -8.53
N THR A 49 24.39 0.51 -8.40
CA THR A 49 23.26 -0.08 -9.13
C THR A 49 22.86 0.79 -10.32
N VAL A 50 22.26 0.18 -11.35
CA VAL A 50 21.77 0.89 -12.54
C VAL A 50 20.36 1.43 -12.24
N PRO A 51 20.14 2.77 -12.28
CA PRO A 51 18.81 3.33 -12.09
C PRO A 51 17.91 3.02 -13.29
N VAL A 52 16.64 2.71 -13.00
CA VAL A 52 15.63 2.38 -14.01
C VAL A 52 14.56 3.46 -14.00
N LEU A 53 14.40 4.16 -15.14
CA LEU A 53 13.44 5.22 -15.32
C LEU A 53 12.13 4.72 -15.92
N ARG A 54 11.02 5.29 -15.44
CA ARG A 54 9.72 5.26 -16.12
C ARG A 54 9.03 6.62 -16.10
N TRP A 55 8.03 6.79 -16.95
CA TRP A 55 7.19 7.98 -17.05
C TRP A 55 5.79 7.66 -17.60
N VAL A 56 4.88 8.62 -17.48
CA VAL A 56 3.54 8.59 -18.09
C VAL A 56 3.48 9.58 -19.25
N VAL A 57 2.81 9.19 -20.33
CA VAL A 57 2.54 10.06 -21.49
C VAL A 57 1.07 10.49 -21.44
N PRO A 58 0.75 11.77 -21.18
CA PRO A 58 -0.64 12.22 -21.05
C PRO A 58 -1.45 12.05 -22.35
N LEU A 59 -2.75 11.80 -22.24
CA LEU A 59 -3.66 11.80 -23.39
C LEU A 59 -3.91 13.21 -23.95
N GLU A 60 -4.06 13.28 -25.27
CA GLU A 60 -4.58 14.45 -25.99
C GLU A 60 -6.07 14.26 -26.30
N SER A 61 -6.87 15.30 -26.12
CA SER A 61 -8.32 15.21 -26.37
C SER A 61 -8.60 15.08 -27.86
N ASN A 62 -9.37 14.06 -28.24
CA ASN A 62 -9.81 13.86 -29.63
C ASN A 62 -10.84 14.93 -30.10
N LEU A 63 -11.40 15.71 -29.17
CA LEU A 63 -12.37 16.76 -29.44
C LEU A 63 -11.72 18.01 -30.05
N GLY A 64 -11.60 18.05 -31.38
CA GLY A 64 -11.34 19.33 -32.08
C GLY A 64 -10.71 19.27 -33.46
N LEU A 65 -10.18 18.11 -33.92
CA LEU A 65 -9.48 18.03 -35.20
C LEU A 65 -10.21 17.10 -36.19
N SER A 66 -11.23 17.66 -36.83
CA SER A 66 -11.63 17.19 -38.15
C SER A 66 -10.51 17.57 -39.14
N LEU A 67 -9.95 16.56 -39.80
CA LEU A 67 -9.04 16.63 -40.95
C LEU A 67 -7.56 16.96 -40.65
N THR A 68 -6.80 15.97 -40.17
CA THR A 68 -5.56 15.45 -40.80
C THR A 68 -4.91 14.34 -39.95
N THR A 69 -4.85 13.14 -40.51
CA THR A 69 -4.00 11.95 -40.27
C THR A 69 -2.80 12.00 -39.29
N THR A 70 -2.98 12.35 -38.02
CA THR A 70 -1.98 12.09 -36.98
C THR A 70 -2.66 11.46 -35.79
N ALA A 71 -2.38 10.19 -35.49
CA ALA A 71 -2.80 9.53 -34.25
C ALA A 71 -2.05 10.22 -33.09
N PRO A 72 -2.68 11.16 -32.36
CA PRO A 72 -1.96 12.06 -31.45
C PRO A 72 -1.52 11.35 -30.15
N ASN A 73 -2.14 10.21 -29.86
CA ASN A 73 -1.84 9.36 -28.71
C ASN A 73 -0.91 8.19 -29.07
N THR A 74 -0.36 8.14 -30.29
CA THR A 74 0.72 7.20 -30.66
C THR A 74 2.08 7.80 -30.36
N VAL A 75 2.98 7.05 -29.73
CA VAL A 75 4.39 7.42 -29.51
C VAL A 75 5.27 6.58 -30.42
N SER A 76 6.24 7.21 -31.08
CA SER A 76 7.16 6.54 -32.03
C SER A 76 8.62 6.55 -31.59
N ALA A 77 8.98 7.45 -30.67
CA ALA A 77 10.32 7.57 -30.13
C ALA A 77 10.31 8.34 -28.82
N TYR A 78 11.38 8.18 -28.04
CA TYR A 78 11.67 9.01 -26.87
C TYR A 78 13.13 9.48 -26.88
N ARG A 79 13.43 10.46 -26.02
CA ARG A 79 14.78 10.89 -25.65
C ARG A 79 14.81 11.20 -24.17
N VAL A 80 15.74 10.58 -23.47
CA VAL A 80 16.01 10.80 -22.04
C VAL A 80 17.33 11.54 -21.92
N ILE A 81 17.35 12.55 -21.08
CA ILE A 81 18.57 13.27 -20.71
C ILE A 81 18.78 13.19 -19.21
N VAL A 82 20.03 13.03 -18.80
CA VAL A 82 20.47 13.17 -17.41
C VAL A 82 21.47 14.32 -17.37
N SER A 83 21.24 15.24 -16.45
CA SER A 83 22.01 16.46 -16.32
C SER A 83 22.60 16.61 -14.92
N SER A 84 23.73 17.33 -14.84
CA SER A 84 24.40 17.65 -13.59
C SER A 84 23.71 18.77 -12.78
N THR A 85 22.78 19.51 -13.40
CA THR A 85 22.02 20.59 -12.75
C THR A 85 20.58 20.63 -13.27
N PRO A 86 19.62 21.17 -12.48
CA PRO A 86 18.23 21.30 -12.90
C PRO A 86 18.05 22.26 -14.10
N ASP A 87 18.88 23.29 -14.20
CA ASP A 87 18.82 24.27 -15.29
C ASP A 87 19.21 23.65 -16.63
N LYS A 88 20.26 22.82 -16.65
CA LYS A 88 20.66 22.07 -17.85
C LYS A 88 19.59 21.07 -18.29
N ALA A 89 19.00 20.34 -17.33
CA ALA A 89 17.90 19.43 -17.64
C ALA A 89 16.69 20.19 -18.22
N SER A 90 16.36 21.35 -17.66
CA SER A 90 15.27 22.21 -18.15
C SER A 90 15.54 22.76 -19.56
N ALA A 91 16.81 23.01 -19.88
CA ALA A 91 17.25 23.46 -21.21
C ALA A 91 17.36 22.33 -22.25
N GLY A 92 17.15 21.06 -21.87
CA GLY A 92 17.30 19.92 -22.77
C GLY A 92 18.76 19.45 -22.95
N GLU A 93 19.65 19.79 -22.03
CA GLU A 93 21.09 19.48 -22.08
C GLU A 93 21.44 18.27 -21.21
N GLY A 94 21.63 17.09 -21.83
CA GLY A 94 22.08 15.87 -21.14
C GLY A 94 23.60 15.81 -21.00
N ASP A 95 24.19 16.65 -20.15
CA ASP A 95 25.65 16.76 -20.01
C ASP A 95 26.28 15.59 -19.22
N VAL A 96 25.47 14.81 -18.51
CA VAL A 96 25.91 13.57 -17.84
C VAL A 96 25.62 12.37 -18.75
N TRP A 97 24.41 12.29 -19.29
CA TRP A 97 24.00 11.24 -20.21
C TRP A 97 22.86 11.69 -21.11
N ASP A 98 22.80 11.16 -22.33
CA ASP A 98 21.78 11.46 -23.31
C ASP A 98 21.54 10.23 -24.19
N SER A 99 20.32 9.69 -24.17
CA SER A 99 19.97 8.51 -24.97
C SER A 99 20.00 8.81 -26.47
N GLY A 100 19.99 10.08 -26.87
CA GLY A 100 19.56 10.49 -28.20
C GLY A 100 18.11 10.10 -28.47
N ARG A 101 17.69 10.15 -29.74
CA ARG A 101 16.37 9.68 -30.15
C ARG A 101 16.38 8.15 -30.25
N VAL A 102 15.60 7.49 -29.41
CA VAL A 102 15.39 6.04 -29.43
C VAL A 102 14.05 5.75 -30.10
N ASP A 103 14.07 5.03 -31.22
CA ASP A 103 12.85 4.62 -31.95
C ASP A 103 12.14 3.47 -31.19
N SER A 104 11.33 3.84 -30.20
CA SER A 104 10.53 2.96 -29.35
C SER A 104 9.34 3.72 -28.75
N ASP A 105 8.26 3.00 -28.45
CA ASP A 105 7.09 3.46 -27.70
C ASP A 105 7.21 3.19 -26.19
N GLY A 106 8.36 2.67 -25.74
CA GLY A 106 8.62 2.35 -24.35
C GLY A 106 8.54 3.59 -23.45
N TYR A 107 7.93 3.41 -22.28
CA TYR A 107 7.78 4.44 -21.24
C TYR A 107 8.25 3.95 -19.86
N ASP A 108 8.83 2.75 -19.81
CA ASP A 108 9.11 2.01 -18.59
C ASP A 108 10.30 1.07 -18.82
N GLY A 109 11.02 0.73 -17.75
CA GLY A 109 12.18 -0.15 -17.79
C GLY A 109 13.41 0.47 -18.46
N VAL A 110 13.51 1.81 -18.54
CA VAL A 110 14.62 2.47 -19.23
C VAL A 110 15.83 2.59 -18.30
N GLU A 111 16.83 1.75 -18.52
CA GLU A 111 18.08 1.73 -17.75
C GLU A 111 19.00 2.91 -18.08
N LEU A 112 19.58 3.52 -17.05
CA LEU A 112 20.53 4.64 -17.17
C LEU A 112 21.97 4.15 -16.98
N THR A 113 22.50 3.36 -17.93
CA THR A 113 23.71 2.52 -17.76
C THR A 113 25.04 3.27 -17.61
N ASP A 114 25.16 4.49 -18.14
CA ASP A 114 26.43 5.25 -18.14
C ASP A 114 26.42 6.43 -17.16
N VAL A 115 25.49 6.43 -16.20
CA VAL A 115 25.45 7.42 -15.12
C VAL A 115 26.34 6.95 -13.96
N ASP A 116 27.24 7.79 -13.47
CA ASP A 116 28.04 7.47 -12.27
C ASP A 116 27.12 7.34 -11.04
N THR A 117 26.95 6.11 -10.59
CA THR A 117 26.11 5.73 -9.44
C THR A 117 26.93 5.38 -8.20
N ALA A 118 28.17 5.85 -8.11
CA ALA A 118 28.92 5.78 -6.86
C ALA A 118 28.16 6.44 -5.69
N ALA A 119 28.57 6.19 -4.46
CA ALA A 119 27.96 6.78 -3.28
C ALA A 119 27.91 8.31 -3.34
N SER A 120 26.83 8.88 -2.77
CA SER A 120 26.62 10.33 -2.63
C SER A 120 26.68 11.06 -3.97
N ARG A 121 25.83 10.65 -4.93
CA ARG A 121 25.64 11.31 -6.24
C ARG A 121 24.23 11.83 -6.39
N ARG A 122 24.06 12.87 -7.21
CA ARG A 122 22.74 13.41 -7.54
C ARG A 122 22.68 14.05 -8.92
N TYR A 123 21.58 13.79 -9.60
CA TYR A 123 21.34 14.23 -10.97
C TYR A 123 19.89 14.68 -11.18
N TRP A 124 19.62 15.21 -12.38
CA TRP A 124 18.29 15.56 -12.85
C TRP A 124 18.00 14.87 -14.16
N VAL A 125 16.84 14.25 -14.27
CA VAL A 125 16.38 13.55 -15.48
C VAL A 125 15.18 14.26 -16.10
N ALA A 126 15.16 14.35 -17.43
CA ALA A 126 14.02 14.84 -18.19
C ALA A 126 13.79 13.99 -19.44
N VAL A 127 12.53 13.91 -19.87
CA VAL A 127 12.10 13.04 -20.98
C VAL A 127 11.32 13.83 -22.01
N GLN A 128 11.57 13.56 -23.29
CA GLN A 128 10.81 14.06 -24.43
C GLN A 128 10.34 12.86 -25.27
N VAL A 129 9.15 12.96 -25.88
CA VAL A 129 8.61 11.93 -26.78
C VAL A 129 8.22 12.50 -28.14
N TRP A 130 8.21 11.65 -29.16
CA TRP A 130 7.70 11.97 -30.51
C TRP A 130 6.32 11.34 -30.71
N ARG A 131 5.30 12.18 -30.82
CA ARG A 131 3.91 11.76 -31.03
C ARG A 131 3.55 11.70 -32.52
N GLY A 132 2.78 10.69 -32.93
CA GLY A 132 2.41 10.43 -34.32
C GLY A 132 3.25 9.32 -34.96
N THR A 133 3.06 9.08 -36.27
CA THR A 133 3.68 7.96 -36.99
C THR A 133 4.57 8.43 -38.14
N GLY A 134 5.69 7.74 -38.34
CA GLY A 134 6.60 8.01 -39.46
C GLY A 134 7.07 9.47 -39.50
N LYS A 135 7.05 10.10 -40.69
CA LYS A 135 7.58 11.45 -40.90
C LYS A 135 6.71 12.58 -40.31
N THR A 136 5.50 12.27 -39.84
CA THR A 136 4.61 13.26 -39.23
C THR A 136 4.77 13.33 -37.72
N ALA A 137 5.67 12.54 -37.13
CA ALA A 137 5.89 12.53 -35.69
C ALA A 137 6.51 13.84 -35.21
N VAL A 138 5.91 14.45 -34.17
CA VAL A 138 6.33 15.74 -33.61
C VAL A 138 6.82 15.55 -32.18
N ALA A 139 7.98 16.12 -31.85
CA ALA A 139 8.53 16.10 -30.50
C ALA A 139 7.69 16.98 -29.55
N THR A 140 7.42 16.49 -28.34
CA THR A 140 6.83 17.29 -27.26
C THR A 140 7.86 18.27 -26.69
N ALA A 141 7.48 19.10 -25.72
CA ALA A 141 8.49 19.67 -24.81
C ALA A 141 9.12 18.55 -23.96
N PHE A 142 10.29 18.80 -23.37
CA PHE A 142 10.81 17.97 -22.29
C PHE A 142 9.87 18.07 -21.07
N SER A 143 9.80 16.98 -20.31
CA SER A 143 9.13 16.94 -19.01
C SER A 143 9.76 17.96 -18.05
N LYS A 144 9.03 18.29 -16.99
CA LYS A 144 9.66 18.95 -15.83
C LYS A 144 10.78 18.03 -15.31
N PRO A 145 12.01 18.52 -15.11
CA PRO A 145 13.08 17.68 -14.58
C PRO A 145 12.73 17.11 -13.21
N MET A 146 13.12 15.86 -12.98
CA MET A 146 13.04 15.18 -11.70
C MET A 146 14.45 14.90 -11.16
N THR A 147 14.70 15.14 -9.88
CA THR A 147 15.98 14.74 -9.26
C THR A 147 15.97 13.26 -8.85
N PHE A 148 17.12 12.61 -8.93
CA PHE A 148 17.39 11.33 -8.29
C PHE A 148 18.86 11.27 -7.84
N GLY A 149 19.17 10.42 -6.85
CA GLY A 149 20.52 10.30 -6.32
C GLY A 149 20.76 8.99 -5.57
N THR A 150 22.03 8.72 -5.29
CA THR A 150 22.50 7.54 -4.58
C THR A 150 22.79 7.85 -3.11
N GLY A 151 22.60 6.86 -2.25
CA GLY A 151 22.85 6.97 -0.82
C GLY A 151 24.34 7.00 -0.48
N ALA A 152 24.65 7.05 0.82
CA ALA A 152 26.01 7.12 1.33
C ALA A 152 26.83 5.81 1.20
N GLY A 153 26.20 4.71 0.75
CA GLY A 153 26.86 3.43 0.52
C GLY A 153 26.90 2.51 1.74
N ARG A 154 27.71 1.45 1.64
CA ARG A 154 27.75 0.33 2.60
C ARG A 154 28.59 0.58 3.86
N GLN A 155 29.39 1.62 3.86
CA GLN A 155 30.26 2.04 4.96
C GLN A 155 30.37 3.56 4.95
N TRP A 156 30.31 4.20 6.11
CA TRP A 156 30.36 5.66 6.23
C TRP A 156 31.64 6.09 6.93
N ASP A 157 32.68 6.40 6.13
CA ASP A 157 34.01 6.77 6.66
C ASP A 157 34.02 8.09 7.45
N HIS A 158 32.96 8.88 7.34
CA HIS A 158 32.81 10.19 7.97
C HIS A 158 31.82 10.22 9.13
N ALA A 159 31.23 9.06 9.47
CA ALA A 159 30.27 8.91 10.56
C ALA A 159 30.69 7.77 11.48
N GLU A 160 30.33 7.92 12.76
CA GLU A 160 30.44 6.87 13.76
C GLU A 160 29.09 6.72 14.45
N PRO A 161 28.63 5.50 14.77
CA PRO A 161 27.47 5.32 15.61
C PRO A 161 27.68 5.97 16.97
N ILE A 162 26.68 6.69 17.46
CA ILE A 162 26.72 7.42 18.72
C ILE A 162 25.50 7.11 19.59
N TRP A 163 25.61 7.41 20.89
CA TRP A 163 24.48 7.43 21.82
C TRP A 163 24.71 8.36 23.01
N ALA A 164 23.67 8.58 23.82
CA ALA A 164 23.80 9.24 25.11
C ALA A 164 24.51 8.34 26.13
N ASP A 165 25.35 8.92 26.99
CA ASP A 165 26.00 8.17 28.07
C ASP A 165 24.96 7.82 29.17
N PRO A 166 24.67 6.54 29.44
CA PRO A 166 23.74 6.14 30.49
C PRO A 166 24.12 6.64 31.89
N ILE A 167 25.39 6.95 32.14
CA ILE A 167 25.87 7.52 33.41
C ILE A 167 25.32 8.94 33.63
N THR A 168 24.99 9.64 32.56
CA THR A 168 24.42 11.00 32.61
C THR A 168 22.89 11.00 32.79
N ALA A 169 22.27 9.83 32.85
CA ALA A 169 20.82 9.70 33.04
C ALA A 169 20.36 10.38 34.33
N ALA A 170 19.22 11.06 34.26
CA ALA A 170 18.51 11.47 35.47
C ALA A 170 18.13 10.23 36.29
N PRO A 171 17.89 10.35 37.61
CA PRO A 171 17.33 9.26 38.38
C PRO A 171 16.05 8.74 37.72
N TYR A 172 15.93 7.42 37.59
CA TYR A 172 14.74 6.78 37.07
C TYR A 172 13.53 7.16 37.93
N THR A 173 12.48 7.60 37.27
CA THR A 173 11.23 7.97 37.91
C THR A 173 10.10 7.31 37.17
N GLU A 174 9.24 6.60 37.90
CA GLU A 174 7.94 6.18 37.41
C GLU A 174 6.94 7.34 37.53
N VAL A 175 6.02 7.43 36.59
CA VAL A 175 4.87 8.33 36.72
C VAL A 175 3.78 7.56 37.45
N GLU A 176 3.48 7.97 38.69
CA GLU A 176 2.32 7.45 39.40
C GLU A 176 1.06 7.81 38.61
N LEU A 177 0.32 6.78 38.17
CA LEU A 177 -0.92 6.99 37.45
C LEU A 177 -1.92 7.76 38.35
N PRO A 178 -2.54 8.84 37.86
CA PRO A 178 -3.52 9.58 38.66
C PRO A 178 -4.73 8.70 38.94
N ALA A 179 -5.44 8.94 40.06
CA ALA A 179 -6.58 8.11 40.49
C ALA A 179 -7.63 7.87 39.38
N VAL A 180 -7.87 8.88 38.54
CA VAL A 180 -8.82 8.81 37.41
C VAL A 180 -8.36 7.91 36.26
N ALA A 181 -7.07 7.52 36.22
CA ALA A 181 -6.51 6.59 35.25
C ALA A 181 -6.62 5.12 35.70
N HIS A 182 -6.96 4.87 36.97
CA HIS A 182 -7.18 3.54 37.53
C HIS A 182 -8.65 3.14 37.40
N ASP A 183 -9.08 2.81 36.18
CA ASP A 183 -10.35 2.07 36.02
C ASP A 183 -10.16 0.63 36.53
N GLU A 184 -11.25 -0.07 36.88
CA GLU A 184 -11.17 -1.51 37.17
C GLU A 184 -10.50 -2.21 35.98
N ILE A 185 -9.24 -2.64 36.16
CA ILE A 185 -8.57 -3.50 35.19
C ILE A 185 -9.52 -4.66 34.97
N LEU A 186 -10.04 -4.81 33.74
CA LEU A 186 -10.80 -5.99 33.38
C LEU A 186 -9.86 -7.17 33.59
N GLN A 187 -10.01 -7.87 34.72
CA GLN A 187 -9.27 -9.09 35.00
C GLN A 187 -9.70 -10.14 33.98
N ARG A 188 -9.09 -10.09 32.80
CA ARG A 188 -9.27 -11.12 31.79
C ARG A 188 -8.65 -12.38 32.38
N LYS A 189 -9.47 -13.38 32.75
CA LYS A 189 -9.00 -14.75 33.01
C LYS A 189 -8.38 -15.23 31.71
N ASN A 190 -7.07 -15.08 31.55
CA ASN A 190 -6.45 -15.25 30.25
C ASN A 190 -5.70 -16.58 30.18
N THR A 191 -6.34 -17.55 29.54
CA THR A 191 -5.69 -18.78 29.06
C THR A 191 -5.14 -18.60 27.63
N ASP A 192 -5.28 -17.41 27.03
CA ASP A 192 -4.76 -17.09 25.70
C ASP A 192 -3.25 -16.83 25.76
N GLN A 193 -2.49 -17.50 24.90
CA GLN A 193 -1.04 -17.39 24.81
C GLN A 193 -0.57 -15.96 24.48
N PHE A 194 -1.39 -15.17 23.80
CA PHE A 194 -1.07 -13.80 23.38
C PHE A 194 -1.19 -12.77 24.50
N ALA A 195 -1.71 -13.19 25.65
CA ALA A 195 -1.94 -12.34 26.81
C ALA A 195 -0.75 -12.25 27.77
N ALA A 196 0.12 -13.25 27.77
CA ALA A 196 1.29 -13.29 28.64
C ALA A 196 2.48 -12.64 27.92
N LYS A 197 2.99 -11.53 28.45
CA LYS A 197 4.25 -10.95 27.97
C LYS A 197 5.41 -11.85 28.43
N PRO A 198 6.28 -12.32 27.53
CA PRO A 198 7.51 -13.00 27.90
C PRO A 198 8.39 -12.09 28.77
N ASP A 199 9.14 -12.66 29.73
CA ASP A 199 10.08 -11.91 30.57
C ASP A 199 11.13 -11.13 29.75
N LEU A 200 11.43 -11.57 28.53
CA LEU A 200 12.36 -10.88 27.62
C LEU A 200 11.81 -9.56 27.07
N LEU A 201 10.50 -9.33 27.18
CA LEU A 201 9.79 -8.11 26.75
C LEU A 201 9.24 -7.31 27.94
N THR A 202 9.85 -7.50 29.12
CA THR A 202 9.58 -6.68 30.31
C THR A 202 10.88 -6.04 30.79
N SER A 203 10.91 -4.71 30.76
CA SER A 203 12.08 -3.92 31.15
C SER A 203 11.78 -3.06 32.37
N GLU A 204 12.57 -3.23 33.44
CA GLU A 204 12.43 -2.50 34.71
C GLU A 204 12.69 -0.98 34.56
N HIS A 205 13.42 -0.56 33.52
CA HIS A 205 13.72 0.85 33.22
C HIS A 205 13.72 1.13 31.71
N ASN A 206 12.55 1.14 31.08
CA ASN A 206 12.45 1.35 29.64
C ASN A 206 12.74 2.80 29.20
N SER A 207 12.74 3.77 30.11
CA SER A 207 13.09 5.16 29.83
C SER A 207 14.56 5.38 29.45
N ARG A 208 15.45 4.47 29.87
CA ARG A 208 16.88 4.49 29.49
C ARG A 208 17.09 4.36 27.98
N GLY A 209 16.09 3.86 27.26
CA GLY A 209 16.14 3.68 25.82
C GLY A 209 16.00 4.97 25.04
N TRP A 210 15.62 6.08 25.66
CA TRP A 210 15.48 7.38 24.99
C TRP A 210 16.82 8.11 24.88
N ALA A 211 17.15 8.57 23.67
CA ALA A 211 18.25 9.48 23.42
C ALA A 211 17.80 10.72 22.66
N LEU A 212 18.30 11.85 23.11
CA LEU A 212 18.18 13.15 22.46
C LEU A 212 19.57 13.49 21.92
N LEU A 213 19.72 13.67 20.62
CA LEU A 213 21.01 13.88 19.96
C LEU A 213 20.98 15.18 19.17
N ARG A 214 22.06 15.95 19.22
CA ARG A 214 22.18 17.23 18.53
C ARG A 214 23.57 17.40 17.93
N GLY A 215 23.61 17.67 16.62
CA GLY A 215 24.82 17.83 15.83
C GLY A 215 24.91 19.23 15.23
N ARG A 216 26.11 19.81 15.26
CA ARG A 216 26.41 21.10 14.63
C ARG A 216 27.27 20.88 13.39
N VAL A 217 26.82 21.39 12.25
CA VAL A 217 27.53 21.34 10.97
C VAL A 217 27.84 22.74 10.47
N ARG A 218 29.12 23.05 10.28
CA ARG A 218 29.55 24.32 9.68
C ARG A 218 29.76 24.12 8.17
N LEU A 219 28.91 24.74 7.37
CA LEU A 219 29.05 24.69 5.90
C LEU A 219 30.02 25.75 5.39
N ALA A 220 30.70 25.44 4.30
CA ALA A 220 31.44 26.44 3.52
C ALA A 220 30.48 27.55 3.03
N ASP A 221 31.00 28.77 2.87
CA ASP A 221 30.24 29.91 2.33
C ASP A 221 30.20 29.82 0.80
N LYS A 222 29.50 28.79 0.31
CA LYS A 222 29.33 28.46 -1.10
C LYS A 222 27.87 28.07 -1.37
N PRO A 223 27.28 28.43 -2.52
CA PRO A 223 25.95 27.97 -2.86
C PRO A 223 25.88 26.44 -2.87
N VAL A 224 24.93 25.88 -2.10
CA VAL A 224 24.64 24.45 -2.06
C VAL A 224 23.82 24.11 -3.30
N ARG A 225 24.26 23.08 -4.04
CA ARG A 225 23.53 22.52 -5.17
C ARG A 225 22.51 21.48 -4.70
N TRP A 226 22.94 20.58 -3.82
CA TRP A 226 22.07 19.58 -3.20
C TRP A 226 22.66 19.09 -1.88
N ALA A 227 21.80 18.59 -1.00
CA ALA A 227 22.20 17.89 0.22
C ALA A 227 21.26 16.74 0.58
N THR A 228 21.85 15.65 1.10
CA THR A 228 21.12 14.45 1.55
C THR A 228 21.56 14.08 2.97
N LEU A 229 20.61 13.94 3.89
CA LEU A 229 20.84 13.36 5.22
C LEU A 229 20.50 11.87 5.18
N ASN A 230 21.51 11.00 5.31
CA ASN A 230 21.36 9.56 5.47
C ASN A 230 21.37 9.23 6.97
N ALA A 231 20.45 8.38 7.43
CA ALA A 231 20.40 8.00 8.85
C ALA A 231 19.91 6.56 9.08
N THR A 232 20.44 5.92 10.11
CA THR A 232 20.06 4.58 10.59
C THR A 232 20.04 4.52 12.13
N GLY A 233 19.49 3.44 12.67
CA GLY A 233 19.47 3.15 14.10
C GLY A 233 19.15 1.69 14.40
N ALA A 234 19.53 1.24 15.59
CA ALA A 234 19.36 -0.15 16.02
C ALA A 234 18.00 -0.43 16.70
N ASP A 235 17.74 -1.69 17.07
CA ASP A 235 16.55 -2.17 17.82
C ASP A 235 15.20 -2.09 17.08
N VAL A 236 15.21 -2.02 15.74
CA VAL A 236 13.99 -2.05 14.91
C VAL A 236 13.11 -3.25 15.24
N TRP A 237 13.72 -4.43 15.45
CA TRP A 237 12.96 -5.66 15.69
C TRP A 237 12.29 -5.73 17.06
N ARG A 238 12.95 -5.22 18.10
CA ARG A 238 12.39 -5.21 19.46
C ARG A 238 11.19 -4.27 19.57
N SER A 239 11.29 -3.12 18.92
CA SER A 239 10.26 -2.09 18.90
C SER A 239 9.13 -2.36 17.88
N ARG A 240 9.43 -3.14 16.82
CA ARG A 240 8.57 -3.33 15.64
C ARG A 240 8.05 -2.00 15.07
N GLN A 241 8.89 -0.97 15.05
CA GLN A 241 8.64 0.31 14.39
C GLN A 241 9.97 1.02 14.10
N PHE A 242 9.89 2.24 13.55
CA PHE A 242 11.05 3.13 13.44
C PHE A 242 11.63 3.49 14.82
N VAL A 243 12.91 3.79 14.85
CA VAL A 243 13.69 3.99 16.09
C VAL A 243 14.30 5.38 16.21
N TYR A 244 14.19 6.22 15.17
CA TYR A 244 14.56 7.63 15.25
C TYR A 244 13.60 8.53 14.48
N ARG A 245 13.57 9.80 14.89
CA ARG A 245 13.01 10.94 14.15
C ARG A 245 14.06 12.04 14.07
N ALA A 246 14.25 12.63 12.89
CA ALA A 246 15.29 13.62 12.64
C ALA A 246 14.74 14.95 12.11
N TRP A 247 15.41 16.04 12.47
CA TRP A 247 15.12 17.40 12.03
C TRP A 247 16.41 18.12 11.63
N VAL A 248 16.33 19.01 10.65
CA VAL A 248 17.43 19.90 10.23
C VAL A 248 16.93 21.34 10.24
N ASN A 249 17.58 22.22 10.99
CA ASN A 249 17.22 23.65 11.09
C ASN A 249 15.73 23.91 11.35
N GLY A 250 15.10 23.13 12.24
CA GLY A 250 13.67 23.23 12.58
C GLY A 250 12.71 22.49 11.64
N HIS A 251 13.19 21.97 10.51
CA HIS A 251 12.38 21.20 9.55
C HIS A 251 12.44 19.70 9.84
N PHE A 252 11.29 19.02 9.84
CA PHE A 252 11.25 17.56 9.98
C PHE A 252 11.79 16.89 8.73
N ALA A 253 12.88 16.13 8.88
CA ALA A 253 13.52 15.41 7.77
C ALA A 253 12.84 14.06 7.51
N GLY A 254 12.62 13.28 8.57
CA GLY A 254 12.00 11.96 8.45
C GLY A 254 12.23 11.07 9.67
N TYR A 255 11.90 9.79 9.51
CA TYR A 255 12.03 8.76 10.53
C TYR A 255 12.55 7.46 9.90
N GLY A 256 13.09 6.57 10.72
CA GLY A 256 13.59 5.29 10.23
C GLY A 256 14.26 4.44 11.31
N PRO A 257 15.03 3.40 10.90
CA PRO A 257 15.18 2.98 9.52
C PRO A 257 13.98 2.15 9.02
N THR A 258 13.96 1.90 7.71
CA THR A 258 13.15 0.82 7.11
C THR A 258 13.48 -0.53 7.77
N PHE A 259 12.50 -1.44 7.91
CA PHE A 259 12.74 -2.77 8.48
C PHE A 259 13.83 -3.52 7.70
N PRO A 260 14.86 -4.09 8.35
CA PRO A 260 15.88 -4.85 7.66
C PRO A 260 15.40 -6.25 7.25
N ILE A 261 15.93 -6.76 6.14
CA ILE A 261 15.79 -8.14 5.67
C ILE A 261 17.06 -8.92 6.03
N ALA A 262 16.87 -10.06 6.70
CA ALA A 262 17.97 -10.93 7.12
C ALA A 262 19.02 -10.21 7.99
N GLY A 263 20.26 -10.06 7.52
CA GLY A 263 21.40 -9.55 8.32
C GLY A 263 21.85 -8.12 8.01
N GLU A 264 21.15 -7.42 7.13
CA GLU A 264 21.55 -6.08 6.67
C GLU A 264 21.19 -4.97 7.69
N THR A 265 21.85 -3.80 7.56
CA THR A 265 21.48 -2.59 8.31
C THR A 265 20.88 -1.57 7.35
N ARG A 266 19.56 -1.36 7.39
CA ARG A 266 18.92 -0.37 6.52
C ARG A 266 19.18 1.06 6.97
N TYR A 267 19.36 1.95 6.00
CA TYR A 267 19.33 3.40 6.22
C TYR A 267 18.37 4.09 5.27
N ASP A 268 17.95 5.29 5.67
CA ASP A 268 17.04 6.14 4.92
C ASP A 268 17.72 7.48 4.60
N GLY A 269 17.63 7.90 3.34
CA GLY A 269 18.08 9.23 2.90
C GLY A 269 16.92 10.23 2.80
N PHE A 270 17.20 11.48 3.20
CA PHE A 270 16.25 12.59 3.18
C PHE A 270 16.87 13.78 2.44
N ASP A 271 16.11 14.37 1.50
CA ASP A 271 16.50 15.60 0.83
C ASP A 271 16.37 16.79 1.78
N VAL A 272 17.51 17.41 2.13
CA VAL A 272 17.57 18.54 3.08
C VAL A 272 18.13 19.80 2.43
N THR A 273 18.26 19.81 1.10
CA THR A 273 18.89 20.87 0.30
C THR A 273 18.40 22.27 0.69
N ASP A 274 17.08 22.46 0.71
CA ASP A 274 16.45 23.77 0.89
C ASP A 274 16.49 24.28 2.34
N TRP A 275 16.94 23.46 3.29
CA TRP A 275 16.92 23.80 4.73
C TRP A 275 18.29 24.23 5.24
N LEU A 276 19.35 24.00 4.46
CA LEU A 276 20.71 24.36 4.83
C LEU A 276 21.02 25.81 4.50
N VAL A 277 21.86 26.42 5.34
CA VAL A 277 22.33 27.79 5.19
C VAL A 277 23.85 27.80 5.03
N PRO A 278 24.37 28.11 3.82
CA PRO A 278 25.81 28.23 3.57
C PRO A 278 26.49 29.26 4.47
N GLY A 279 27.78 29.03 4.76
CA GLY A 279 28.60 29.96 5.53
C GLY A 279 28.13 30.17 6.98
N ARG A 280 27.25 29.30 7.49
CA ARG A 280 26.69 29.35 8.84
C ARG A 280 26.71 27.97 9.50
N ASP A 281 26.45 27.97 10.80
CA ASP A 281 26.21 26.75 11.56
C ASP A 281 24.79 26.27 11.24
N ASN A 282 24.68 24.99 10.94
CA ASN A 282 23.45 24.25 10.70
C ASN A 282 23.33 23.20 11.78
N TRP A 283 22.11 22.85 12.15
CA TRP A 283 21.84 22.01 13.30
C TRP A 283 20.95 20.85 12.92
N ILE A 284 21.37 19.65 13.32
CA ILE A 284 20.63 18.41 13.17
C ILE A 284 20.21 17.99 14.57
N GLY A 285 18.92 17.71 14.75
CA GLY A 285 18.37 17.23 16.02
C GLY A 285 17.66 15.91 15.82
N VAL A 286 17.83 14.98 16.75
CA VAL A 286 17.29 13.62 16.65
C VAL A 286 16.70 13.21 17.99
N VAL A 287 15.53 12.57 17.94
CA VAL A 287 14.96 11.84 19.07
C VAL A 287 14.91 10.38 18.68
N ALA A 288 15.66 9.54 19.41
CA ALA A 288 15.82 8.12 19.14
C ALA A 288 15.39 7.26 20.33
N TYR A 289 14.97 6.03 20.04
CA TYR A 289 14.64 5.00 21.02
C TYR A 289 15.28 3.67 20.64
N ALA A 290 16.22 3.21 21.45
CA ALA A 290 16.80 1.87 21.36
C ALA A 290 17.14 1.42 22.78
N LEU A 291 16.62 0.27 23.21
CA LEU A 291 16.66 -0.14 24.61
C LEU A 291 17.91 -0.94 24.96
N GLU A 292 18.47 -1.67 23.99
CA GLU A 292 19.59 -2.57 24.16
C GLU A 292 20.83 -2.08 23.42
N ASP A 293 20.77 -2.06 22.09
CA ASP A 293 21.95 -1.82 21.26
C ASP A 293 22.38 -0.35 21.31
N GLN A 294 21.42 0.57 21.43
CA GLN A 294 21.68 1.99 21.69
C GLN A 294 22.68 2.58 20.69
N ARG A 295 22.37 2.45 19.39
CA ARG A 295 23.17 2.99 18.29
C ARG A 295 22.29 3.80 17.35
N PHE A 296 22.76 5.00 17.03
CA PHE A 296 22.24 5.85 15.97
C PHE A 296 23.42 6.37 15.16
N GLU A 297 23.29 6.42 13.84
CA GLU A 297 24.33 6.92 12.94
C GLU A 297 23.69 7.77 11.85
N ALA A 298 24.34 8.87 11.47
CA ALA A 298 23.92 9.70 10.35
C ALA A 298 25.08 10.34 9.60
N GLN A 299 24.92 10.50 8.28
CA GLN A 299 25.84 11.21 7.39
C GLN A 299 25.06 12.22 6.53
N LEU A 300 25.49 13.50 6.58
CA LEU A 300 25.04 14.57 5.70
C LEU A 300 26.05 14.77 4.57
N ASP A 301 25.60 14.54 3.34
CA ASP A 301 26.35 14.81 2.12
C ASP A 301 25.91 16.15 1.52
N VAL A 302 26.86 17.05 1.25
CA VAL A 302 26.58 18.38 0.70
C VAL A 302 27.43 18.62 -0.54
N THR A 303 26.79 18.83 -1.68
CA THR A 303 27.48 19.25 -2.91
C THR A 303 27.22 20.71 -3.20
N TYR A 304 28.28 21.44 -3.55
CA TYR A 304 28.23 22.85 -3.89
C TYR A 304 28.18 23.09 -5.41
N GLU A 305 27.84 24.31 -5.81
CA GLU A 305 27.76 24.69 -7.23
C GLU A 305 29.12 24.67 -7.96
N ASP A 306 30.24 24.68 -7.24
CA ASP A 306 31.57 24.48 -7.83
C ASP A 306 31.93 23.00 -8.06
N GLY A 307 31.04 22.07 -7.68
CA GLY A 307 31.22 20.62 -7.81
C GLY A 307 31.97 19.96 -6.64
N THR A 308 32.39 20.72 -5.63
CA THR A 308 32.97 20.13 -4.41
C THR A 308 31.90 19.47 -3.54
N VAL A 309 32.28 18.37 -2.86
CA VAL A 309 31.41 17.60 -1.97
C VAL A 309 32.05 17.56 -0.59
N ASP A 310 31.27 17.90 0.44
CA ASP A 310 31.63 17.75 1.85
C ASP A 310 30.74 16.69 2.51
N HIS A 311 31.33 15.90 3.40
CA HIS A 311 30.66 14.87 4.19
C HIS A 311 30.76 15.20 5.68
N PHE A 312 29.63 15.14 6.39
CA PHE A 312 29.57 15.41 7.82
C PHE A 312 28.80 14.28 8.51
N GLY A 313 29.40 13.61 9.49
CA GLY A 313 28.75 12.51 10.18
C GLY A 313 28.56 12.71 11.69
N THR A 314 27.84 11.76 12.28
CA THR A 314 27.82 11.54 13.73
C THR A 314 29.22 11.21 14.25
N GLY A 315 29.52 11.62 15.49
CA GLY A 315 30.84 11.42 16.09
C GLY A 315 30.93 12.03 17.49
N PRO A 316 32.11 12.05 18.12
CA PRO A 316 32.27 12.48 19.52
C PRO A 316 31.96 13.97 19.76
N ASP A 317 31.96 14.80 18.72
CA ASP A 317 31.62 16.23 18.82
C ASP A 317 30.11 16.49 18.88
N TRP A 318 29.28 15.47 18.65
CA TRP A 318 27.84 15.57 18.85
C TRP A 318 27.50 15.65 20.33
N LEU A 319 26.43 16.37 20.64
CA LEU A 319 25.87 16.42 21.97
C LEU A 319 24.76 15.39 22.11
N ALA A 320 24.66 14.80 23.29
CA ALA A 320 23.67 13.80 23.62
C ALA A 320 23.16 13.97 25.06
N LYS A 321 21.90 13.63 25.24
CA LYS A 321 21.24 13.56 26.55
C LYS A 321 20.34 12.33 26.60
N VAL A 322 20.38 11.61 27.71
CA VAL A 322 19.42 10.53 27.97
C VAL A 322 18.05 11.17 28.14
N GLY A 323 17.06 10.74 27.35
CA GLY A 323 15.74 11.38 27.30
C GLY A 323 14.80 11.01 28.44
N ASN A 324 15.29 10.35 29.50
CA ASN A 324 14.47 9.80 30.58
C ASN A 324 13.86 10.85 31.51
N ASP A 325 14.33 12.09 31.45
CA ASP A 325 13.73 13.23 32.14
C ASP A 325 12.47 13.73 31.41
N VAL A 326 12.47 13.72 30.07
CA VAL A 326 11.32 14.03 29.20
C VAL A 326 10.33 12.87 29.18
N TYR A 327 10.84 11.66 28.98
CA TYR A 327 10.11 10.41 28.83
C TYR A 327 10.43 9.46 30.00
N PRO A 328 9.77 9.62 31.15
CA PRO A 328 9.98 8.76 32.33
C PRO A 328 9.59 7.30 32.08
N ASP A 329 9.93 6.43 33.03
CA ASP A 329 9.54 5.03 32.96
C ASP A 329 8.02 4.90 32.89
N ALA A 330 7.56 3.98 32.04
CA ALA A 330 6.16 3.84 31.71
C ALA A 330 5.78 2.38 31.45
N GLU A 331 4.49 2.08 31.57
CA GLU A 331 3.94 0.79 31.14
C GLU A 331 4.19 0.54 29.65
N SER A 332 4.25 -0.73 29.25
CA SER A 332 4.47 -1.10 27.85
C SER A 332 3.18 -1.10 27.04
N ILE A 333 3.14 -0.37 25.93
CA ILE A 333 2.04 -0.39 24.94
C ILE A 333 2.06 -1.64 24.05
N GLY A 334 3.13 -2.43 24.13
CA GLY A 334 3.34 -3.61 23.31
C GLY A 334 2.61 -4.86 23.82
N THR A 335 2.83 -5.97 23.12
CA THR A 335 2.23 -7.27 23.40
C THR A 335 3.32 -8.30 23.74
N HIS A 336 3.08 -9.58 23.42
CA HIS A 336 4.02 -10.67 23.62
C HIS A 336 5.09 -10.77 22.50
N VAL A 337 5.05 -9.93 21.46
CA VAL A 337 6.04 -9.92 20.35
C VAL A 337 6.85 -8.63 20.21
N TYR A 338 6.47 -7.55 20.91
CA TYR A 338 7.22 -6.30 20.92
C TYR A 338 7.04 -5.53 22.23
N GLU A 339 8.03 -4.70 22.56
CA GLU A 339 8.00 -3.84 23.74
C GLU A 339 8.28 -2.39 23.33
N LEU A 340 7.38 -1.49 23.74
CA LEU A 340 7.53 -0.05 23.61
C LEU A 340 6.93 0.63 24.83
N PRO A 341 7.59 1.65 25.39
CA PRO A 341 7.03 2.41 26.49
C PRO A 341 5.82 3.22 26.01
N ALA A 342 4.81 3.33 26.86
CA ALA A 342 3.85 4.42 26.77
C ALA A 342 4.63 5.74 26.87
N GLU A 343 4.23 6.72 26.06
CA GLU A 343 4.93 8.01 26.04
C GLU A 343 4.33 8.93 27.08
N ASN A 344 4.74 8.73 28.33
CA ASN A 344 4.56 9.74 29.36
C ASN A 344 5.45 10.94 29.01
N ILE A 345 4.91 12.16 29.01
CA ILE A 345 5.64 13.36 28.53
C ILE A 345 5.68 14.43 29.60
N ARG A 346 6.87 14.95 29.91
CA ARG A 346 7.06 16.16 30.70
C ARG A 346 7.28 17.39 29.82
N THR A 347 6.23 18.15 29.55
CA THR A 347 6.25 19.22 28.54
C THR A 347 7.23 20.36 28.83
N GLN A 348 7.55 20.61 30.09
CA GLN A 348 8.53 21.62 30.50
C GLN A 348 9.97 21.27 30.12
N LEU A 349 10.26 19.99 29.90
CA LEU A 349 11.55 19.48 29.42
C LEU A 349 11.50 19.05 27.95
N TYR A 350 10.35 19.20 27.30
CA TYR A 350 10.18 18.77 25.92
C TYR A 350 11.11 19.57 25.00
N GLN A 351 11.82 18.86 24.12
CA GLN A 351 12.93 19.41 23.34
C GLN A 351 12.43 20.15 22.08
N HIS A 352 11.64 21.20 22.30
CA HIS A 352 11.18 22.09 21.24
C HIS A 352 12.37 22.75 20.54
N GLY A 353 12.43 22.64 19.21
CA GLY A 353 13.50 23.27 18.45
C GLY A 353 14.87 22.60 18.63
N ILE A 354 14.95 21.30 18.95
CA ILE A 354 16.22 20.55 19.10
C ILE A 354 17.22 20.75 17.94
N SER A 355 16.74 21.11 16.74
CA SER A 355 17.55 21.43 15.56
C SER A 355 17.59 22.92 15.21
N GLU A 356 17.14 23.82 16.07
CA GLU A 356 17.19 25.28 15.88
C GLU A 356 18.46 25.85 16.51
N PRO A 357 19.08 26.91 15.96
CA PRO A 357 20.39 27.40 16.42
C PRO A 357 20.41 27.97 17.85
N ASP A 358 19.27 28.43 18.36
CA ASP A 358 19.11 29.04 19.68
C ASP A 358 18.59 28.07 20.76
N PHE A 359 18.50 26.78 20.43
CA PHE A 359 18.17 25.75 21.42
C PHE A 359 19.24 25.67 22.52
N ASP A 360 18.77 25.58 23.75
CA ASP A 360 19.59 25.53 24.96
C ASP A 360 20.03 24.10 25.26
N ASP A 361 21.27 23.77 24.90
CA ASP A 361 21.94 22.49 25.15
C ASP A 361 23.11 22.61 26.13
N ALA A 362 23.13 23.67 26.95
CA ALA A 362 24.27 23.97 27.82
C ALA A 362 24.55 22.89 28.88
N ASP A 363 23.55 22.06 29.20
CA ASP A 363 23.66 20.94 30.15
C ASP A 363 23.85 19.57 29.47
N TRP A 364 23.99 19.52 28.14
CA TRP A 364 24.17 18.26 27.40
C TRP A 364 25.63 17.80 27.42
N ALA A 365 25.83 16.50 27.47
CA ALA A 365 27.15 15.89 27.39
C ALA A 365 27.53 15.58 25.93
N HIS A 366 28.80 15.31 25.70
CA HIS A 366 29.22 14.72 24.42
C HIS A 366 28.69 13.30 24.26
N ALA A 367 28.35 12.94 23.03
CA ALA A 367 27.87 11.61 22.70
C ALA A 367 28.98 10.56 22.86
N VAL A 368 28.59 9.35 23.26
CA VAL A 368 29.48 8.19 23.35
C VAL A 368 29.50 7.50 21.99
N VAL A 369 30.70 7.32 21.43
CA VAL A 369 30.92 6.54 20.21
C VAL A 369 30.71 5.05 20.48
N LYS A 370 30.02 4.37 19.57
CA LYS A 370 29.63 2.96 19.61
C LYS A 370 30.29 2.20 18.45
N SER A 371 30.13 0.87 18.43
CA SER A 371 30.63 0.04 17.35
C SER A 371 29.89 0.31 16.03
N GLN A 372 30.66 0.34 14.94
CA GLN A 372 30.18 0.52 13.58
C GLN A 372 29.03 -0.43 13.23
N PHE A 373 28.10 0.03 12.39
CA PHE A 373 27.13 -0.84 11.74
C PHE A 373 27.80 -1.63 10.62
N ASP A 374 27.34 -2.84 10.38
CA ASP A 374 27.79 -3.69 9.28
C ASP A 374 26.73 -3.73 8.17
N ASP A 375 27.18 -3.87 6.92
CA ASP A 375 26.33 -4.00 5.72
C ASP A 375 25.19 -2.97 5.65
N LEU A 376 25.57 -1.69 5.69
CA LEU A 376 24.63 -0.60 5.47
C LEU A 376 24.02 -0.73 4.07
N ALA A 377 22.70 -0.66 3.97
CA ALA A 377 21.99 -0.77 2.71
C ALA A 377 20.93 0.33 2.61
N ALA A 378 20.89 1.00 1.46
CA ALA A 378 19.88 2.01 1.20
C ALA A 378 18.52 1.32 1.11
N THR A 379 17.47 1.95 1.63
CA THR A 379 16.14 1.36 1.52
C THR A 379 15.56 1.47 0.10
N PRO A 380 14.92 0.40 -0.41
CA PRO A 380 14.37 0.36 -1.76
C PRO A 380 12.94 0.93 -1.87
N VAL A 381 12.35 1.45 -0.79
CA VAL A 381 10.97 1.94 -0.76
C VAL A 381 10.86 3.47 -0.65
N ASN A 382 9.70 4.03 -0.96
CA ASN A 382 9.45 5.46 -0.69
C ASN A 382 9.43 5.74 0.83
N LYS A 383 9.61 7.01 1.20
CA LYS A 383 9.57 7.43 2.61
C LYS A 383 8.16 7.74 3.05
N PRO A 384 7.63 7.11 4.11
CA PRO A 384 6.43 7.59 4.75
C PRO A 384 6.59 9.05 5.21
N ARG A 385 5.46 9.76 5.25
CA ARG A 385 5.41 11.18 5.61
C ARG A 385 4.40 11.39 6.72
N ILE A 386 4.57 12.49 7.44
CA ILE A 386 3.56 12.93 8.40
C ILE A 386 2.41 13.58 7.63
N LYS A 387 1.21 13.03 7.82
CA LYS A 387 -0.06 13.63 7.40
C LYS A 387 -0.86 14.03 8.63
N VAL A 388 -1.26 15.29 8.69
CA VAL A 388 -2.08 15.80 9.79
C VAL A 388 -3.55 15.56 9.47
N TRP A 389 -4.26 14.91 10.37
CA TRP A 389 -5.71 14.74 10.29
C TRP A 389 -6.40 15.52 11.41
N HIS A 390 -7.40 16.30 11.03
CA HIS A 390 -8.24 17.02 11.97
C HIS A 390 -9.40 16.12 12.43
N PRO A 391 -9.89 16.30 13.66
CA PRO A 391 -11.07 15.58 14.15
C PRO A 391 -12.30 15.84 13.29
N VAL A 392 -13.12 14.80 13.05
CA VAL A 392 -14.44 14.95 12.41
C VAL A 392 -15.53 15.24 13.44
N SER A 393 -15.33 14.85 14.70
CA SER A 393 -16.19 15.24 15.80
C SER A 393 -15.47 15.26 17.14
N LYS A 394 -16.00 16.06 18.07
CA LYS A 394 -15.52 16.22 19.44
C LYS A 394 -16.71 16.23 20.39
N ARG A 395 -16.63 15.52 21.50
CA ARG A 395 -17.69 15.42 22.50
C ARG A 395 -17.12 15.55 23.90
N VAL A 396 -17.54 16.60 24.62
CA VAL A 396 -17.31 16.71 26.06
C VAL A 396 -18.37 15.88 26.77
N THR A 397 -17.94 15.04 27.72
CA THR A 397 -18.84 14.22 28.54
C THR A 397 -19.22 14.94 29.85
N ASP A 398 -20.24 14.43 30.54
CA ASP A 398 -20.72 15.01 31.80
C ASP A 398 -19.67 14.98 32.93
N ASP A 399 -18.73 14.03 32.89
CA ASP A 399 -17.63 13.90 33.84
C ASP A 399 -16.35 14.65 33.43
N GLY A 400 -16.41 15.45 32.35
CA GLY A 400 -15.36 16.43 32.02
C GLY A 400 -14.20 15.90 31.19
N ARG A 401 -14.33 14.74 30.52
CA ARG A 401 -13.38 14.28 29.49
C ARG A 401 -13.81 14.76 28.10
N LEU A 402 -12.85 14.78 27.18
CA LEU A 402 -13.08 15.05 25.77
C LEU A 402 -12.85 13.77 24.94
N ILE A 403 -13.88 13.34 24.22
CA ILE A 403 -13.79 12.25 23.23
C ILE A 403 -13.64 12.89 21.85
N VAL A 404 -12.63 12.48 21.11
CA VAL A 404 -12.27 12.99 19.78
C VAL A 404 -12.37 11.83 18.79
N ASP A 405 -13.13 12.01 17.71
CA ASP A 405 -13.26 11.04 16.61
C ASP A 405 -12.57 11.61 15.36
N PHE A 406 -11.66 10.84 14.77
CA PHE A 406 -11.00 11.16 13.50
C PHE A 406 -11.74 10.58 12.28
N GLY A 407 -12.79 9.79 12.49
CA GLY A 407 -13.65 9.23 11.45
C GLY A 407 -13.06 8.03 10.71
N ARG A 408 -11.80 7.70 10.97
CA ARG A 408 -11.03 6.64 10.32
C ARG A 408 -9.90 6.14 11.21
N ALA A 409 -9.32 5.00 10.87
CA ALA A 409 -8.09 4.51 11.48
C ALA A 409 -6.90 5.43 11.11
N VAL A 410 -6.06 5.68 12.10
CA VAL A 410 -4.83 6.47 12.04
C VAL A 410 -3.73 5.62 12.66
N ALA A 411 -2.68 5.34 11.90
CA ALA A 411 -1.43 4.82 12.45
C ALA A 411 -0.46 5.99 12.66
N GLY A 412 -0.22 6.36 13.91
CA GLY A 412 0.63 7.49 14.26
C GLY A 412 0.45 7.92 15.71
N GLY A 413 0.31 9.22 15.96
CA GLY A 413 0.07 9.74 17.30
C GLY A 413 -0.74 11.02 17.28
N VAL A 414 -0.82 11.71 18.41
CA VAL A 414 -1.49 13.01 18.50
C VAL A 414 -0.52 14.15 18.73
N ARG A 415 -0.93 15.34 18.29
CA ARG A 415 -0.35 16.61 18.66
C ARG A 415 -1.36 17.36 19.52
N LEU A 416 -0.95 17.73 20.74
CA LEU A 416 -1.74 18.52 21.67
C LEU A 416 -1.12 19.91 21.84
N ALA A 417 -1.98 20.92 21.84
CA ALA A 417 -1.63 22.28 22.19
C ALA A 417 -2.53 22.72 23.33
N ILE A 418 -1.99 22.88 24.54
CA ILE A 418 -2.77 23.19 25.74
C ILE A 418 -2.38 24.56 26.28
N ARG A 419 -3.38 25.34 26.66
CA ARG A 419 -3.22 26.52 27.50
C ARG A 419 -3.58 26.16 28.93
N THR A 420 -2.64 26.33 29.85
CA THR A 420 -2.91 26.16 31.28
C THR A 420 -2.16 27.20 32.12
N ASP A 421 -2.81 27.69 33.17
CA ASP A 421 -2.24 28.61 34.15
C ASP A 421 -1.58 27.90 35.33
N LYS A 422 -1.81 26.60 35.48
CA LYS A 422 -1.28 25.74 36.55
C LYS A 422 -0.76 24.42 35.95
N PRO A 423 0.15 23.70 36.63
CA PRO A 423 0.50 22.35 36.23
C PRO A 423 -0.76 21.47 36.09
N LEU A 424 -0.80 20.67 35.03
CA LEU A 424 -1.93 19.83 34.66
C LEU A 424 -1.40 18.48 34.17
N ASP A 425 -1.83 17.40 34.80
CA ASP A 425 -1.67 16.06 34.24
C ASP A 425 -2.87 15.72 33.35
N MET A 426 -2.60 15.39 32.10
CA MET A 426 -3.58 14.95 31.12
C MET A 426 -3.37 13.47 30.82
N VAL A 427 -4.39 12.65 31.09
CA VAL A 427 -4.43 11.26 30.63
C VAL A 427 -4.87 11.26 29.17
N VAL A 428 -4.06 10.64 28.32
CA VAL A 428 -4.31 10.50 26.88
C VAL A 428 -4.53 9.02 26.59
N ARG A 429 -5.71 8.68 26.08
CA ARG A 429 -6.13 7.32 25.78
C ARG A 429 -6.48 7.19 24.31
N TYR A 430 -6.03 6.13 23.67
CA TYR A 430 -6.25 5.89 22.24
C TYR A 430 -7.02 4.59 22.07
N GLY A 431 -8.00 4.57 21.17
CA GLY A 431 -8.75 3.36 20.88
C GLY A 431 -9.21 3.29 19.43
N GLU A 432 -9.31 2.07 18.92
CA GLU A 432 -9.84 1.83 17.58
C GLU A 432 -11.37 1.93 17.53
N ILE A 433 -12.03 1.69 18.67
CA ILE A 433 -13.48 1.76 18.87
C ILE A 433 -13.84 2.38 20.24
N LEU A 434 -15.13 2.62 20.46
CA LEU A 434 -15.69 3.03 21.75
C LEU A 434 -16.21 1.83 22.55
N ASN A 435 -16.34 1.99 23.86
CA ASN A 435 -17.11 1.11 24.75
C ASN A 435 -18.61 1.42 24.66
N ASP A 436 -19.46 0.57 25.23
CA ASP A 436 -20.91 0.73 25.25
C ASP A 436 -21.39 2.02 25.94
N ASP A 437 -20.60 2.55 26.89
CA ASP A 437 -20.86 3.82 27.58
C ASP A 437 -20.38 5.05 26.79
N GLY A 438 -19.80 4.83 25.61
CA GLY A 438 -19.28 5.86 24.72
C GLY A 438 -17.88 6.39 25.08
N THR A 439 -17.20 5.82 26.08
CA THR A 439 -15.78 6.09 26.36
C THR A 439 -14.87 5.38 25.36
N VAL A 440 -13.59 5.78 25.29
CA VAL A 440 -12.64 5.14 24.37
C VAL A 440 -12.21 3.78 24.89
N LYS A 441 -12.26 2.74 24.05
CA LYS A 441 -11.75 1.40 24.39
C LYS A 441 -10.23 1.37 24.26
N TYR A 442 -9.52 1.90 25.25
CA TYR A 442 -8.06 2.02 25.25
C TYR A 442 -7.31 0.75 25.71
N GLN A 443 -7.99 -0.09 26.50
CA GLN A 443 -7.60 -1.48 26.71
C GLN A 443 -8.13 -2.29 25.51
N LEU A 444 -7.32 -2.38 24.47
CA LEU A 444 -7.76 -2.88 23.18
C LEU A 444 -8.24 -4.34 23.27
N SER A 445 -9.07 -4.75 22.31
CA SER A 445 -9.45 -6.16 22.16
C SER A 445 -8.21 -7.05 22.04
N ALA A 446 -7.19 -6.59 21.31
CA ALA A 446 -5.93 -7.25 21.05
C ALA A 446 -4.88 -7.18 22.20
N TYR A 447 -5.31 -6.89 23.43
CA TYR A 447 -4.51 -6.88 24.67
C TYR A 447 -3.51 -5.72 24.84
N ASN A 448 -3.24 -4.93 23.82
CA ASN A 448 -2.54 -3.65 24.00
C ASN A 448 -3.32 -2.73 24.94
N THR A 449 -2.62 -1.88 25.68
CA THR A 449 -3.22 -0.79 26.43
C THR A 449 -2.56 0.51 25.98
N TYR A 450 -3.32 1.40 25.35
CA TYR A 450 -2.84 2.70 24.87
C TYR A 450 -3.30 3.80 25.82
N GLN A 451 -2.54 3.98 26.90
CA GLN A 451 -2.77 5.02 27.90
C GLN A 451 -1.43 5.69 28.25
N GLU A 452 -1.46 7.02 28.31
CA GLU A 452 -0.31 7.87 28.60
C GLU A 452 -0.70 8.98 29.56
N THR A 453 0.28 9.52 30.29
CA THR A 453 0.10 10.69 31.15
C THR A 453 1.07 11.79 30.72
N TRP A 454 0.53 12.92 30.29
CA TRP A 454 1.29 14.08 29.83
C TRP A 454 1.18 15.21 30.84
N HIS A 455 2.32 15.64 31.39
CA HIS A 455 2.43 16.70 32.37
C HIS A 455 2.63 18.06 31.68
N PHE A 456 1.59 18.89 31.69
CA PHE A 456 1.57 20.22 31.12
C PHE A 456 1.90 21.29 32.16
N CYS A 457 2.89 22.14 31.85
CA CYS A 457 3.20 23.34 32.63
C CYS A 457 2.80 24.62 31.89
N LYS A 458 2.72 25.73 32.63
CA LYS A 458 2.50 27.06 32.05
C LYS A 458 3.63 27.39 31.06
N GLY A 459 3.26 27.74 29.83
CA GLY A 459 4.24 28.11 28.80
C GLY A 459 5.09 29.32 29.22
N LYS A 460 6.39 29.33 28.85
CA LYS A 460 7.38 30.36 29.26
C LYS A 460 6.93 31.80 28.93
N THR A 461 6.09 31.99 27.90
CA THR A 461 5.54 33.30 27.47
C THR A 461 4.05 33.49 27.79
N GLY A 462 3.43 32.60 28.58
CA GLY A 462 1.99 32.59 28.83
C GLY A 462 1.13 32.12 27.64
N GLY A 463 1.78 31.59 26.59
CA GLY A 463 1.15 31.01 25.41
C GLY A 463 0.80 29.52 25.57
N LEU A 464 0.55 28.86 24.44
CA LEU A 464 0.28 27.42 24.37
C LEU A 464 1.54 26.62 24.66
N THR A 465 1.38 25.55 25.42
CA THR A 465 2.38 24.49 25.58
C THR A 465 2.03 23.37 24.60
N PHE A 466 3.01 22.93 23.82
CA PHE A 466 2.82 21.92 22.78
C PHE A 466 3.48 20.62 23.18
N ALA A 467 2.90 19.49 22.81
CA ALA A 467 3.53 18.18 22.87
C ALA A 467 2.98 17.30 21.76
N ARG A 468 3.74 16.28 21.36
CA ARG A 468 3.29 15.27 20.41
C ARG A 468 3.83 13.91 20.79
N SER A 469 3.10 12.88 20.39
CA SER A 469 3.63 11.51 20.43
C SER A 469 4.83 11.40 19.50
N TRP A 470 5.83 10.63 19.93
CA TRP A 470 7.00 10.26 19.17
C TRP A 470 6.72 9.03 18.27
N GLY A 471 6.23 7.95 18.85
CA GLY A 471 5.99 6.64 18.24
C GLY A 471 4.55 6.41 17.78
N MET A 472 4.28 5.19 17.29
CA MET A 472 3.01 4.85 16.66
C MET A 472 2.04 4.08 17.57
N ARG A 473 0.78 4.54 17.58
CA ARG A 473 -0.44 3.85 17.99
C ARG A 473 -1.35 3.74 16.78
N VAL A 474 -2.23 2.73 16.76
CA VAL A 474 -3.34 2.68 15.80
C VAL A 474 -4.63 3.02 16.52
N PHE A 475 -5.34 4.02 16.03
CA PHE A 475 -6.54 4.52 16.70
C PHE A 475 -7.49 5.22 15.71
N ARG A 476 -8.76 5.33 16.12
CA ARG A 476 -9.73 6.24 15.52
C ARG A 476 -10.17 7.30 16.52
N TYR A 477 -10.20 6.93 17.79
CA TYR A 477 -10.69 7.75 18.88
C TYR A 477 -9.57 8.09 19.86
N VAL A 478 -9.63 9.31 20.39
CA VAL A 478 -8.77 9.77 21.47
C VAL A 478 -9.63 10.31 22.60
N GLU A 479 -9.34 9.88 23.81
CA GLU A 479 -9.92 10.40 25.05
C GLU A 479 -8.86 11.23 25.78
N LEU A 480 -9.22 12.49 26.09
CA LEU A 480 -8.41 13.40 26.88
C LEU A 480 -9.11 13.64 28.22
N LEU A 481 -8.46 13.19 29.30
CA LEU A 481 -9.00 13.21 30.65
C LEU A 481 -8.02 13.92 31.62
N PRO A 482 -8.35 15.12 32.09
CA PRO A 482 -7.59 15.80 33.14
C PRO A 482 -7.55 14.97 34.44
N ALA A 483 -6.40 14.87 35.08
CA ALA A 483 -6.27 14.20 36.39
C ALA A 483 -7.11 14.88 37.48
N GLU A 484 -7.23 16.20 37.39
CA GLU A 484 -8.07 17.05 38.24
C GLU A 484 -9.00 17.88 37.35
N PRO A 485 -10.23 18.23 37.79
CA PRO A 485 -11.19 18.95 36.96
C PRO A 485 -10.62 20.25 36.34
N ALA A 486 -10.55 20.28 35.01
CA ALA A 486 -10.02 21.41 34.23
C ALA A 486 -10.99 21.81 33.09
N PRO A 487 -12.21 22.28 33.42
CA PRO A 487 -13.26 22.53 32.43
C PRO A 487 -12.87 23.56 31.37
N ASP A 488 -12.12 24.60 31.75
CA ASP A 488 -11.66 25.64 30.81
C ASP A 488 -10.69 25.08 29.76
N VAL A 489 -9.83 24.12 30.16
CA VAL A 489 -8.89 23.45 29.24
C VAL A 489 -9.64 22.56 28.27
N ILE A 490 -10.60 21.79 28.77
CA ILE A 490 -11.41 20.88 27.95
C ILE A 490 -12.30 21.65 26.97
N ALA A 491 -12.88 22.78 27.41
CA ALA A 491 -13.60 23.68 26.53
C ALA A 491 -12.70 24.24 25.41
N ASP A 492 -11.48 24.71 25.73
CA ASP A 492 -10.54 25.24 24.72
C ASP A 492 -10.17 24.16 23.68
N LEU A 493 -9.90 22.93 24.10
CA LEU A 493 -9.62 21.79 23.22
C LEU A 493 -10.82 21.41 22.33
N ALA A 494 -12.03 21.48 22.88
CA ALA A 494 -13.28 21.17 22.17
C ALA A 494 -13.63 22.24 21.12
N GLU A 495 -13.46 23.52 21.44
CA GLU A 495 -13.86 24.65 20.60
C GLU A 495 -12.88 24.96 19.46
N HIS A 496 -11.63 24.49 19.53
CA HIS A 496 -10.60 24.81 18.53
C HIS A 496 -10.08 23.57 17.81
N ASP A 497 -10.25 23.51 16.50
CA ASP A 497 -9.92 22.35 15.67
C ASP A 497 -8.44 21.93 15.79
N THR A 498 -7.51 22.88 15.73
CA THR A 498 -6.06 22.60 15.69
C THR A 498 -5.41 22.40 17.06
N ARG A 499 -6.21 22.26 18.13
CA ARG A 499 -5.69 21.97 19.48
C ARG A 499 -5.39 20.49 19.68
N VAL A 500 -6.09 19.65 18.94
CA VAL A 500 -5.96 18.18 18.96
C VAL A 500 -5.98 17.72 17.52
N ASP A 501 -4.82 17.32 17.02
CA ASP A 501 -4.68 16.74 15.67
C ASP A 501 -4.05 15.36 15.78
N ALA A 502 -4.39 14.46 14.86
CA ALA A 502 -3.63 13.24 14.65
C ALA A 502 -2.49 13.49 13.66
N GLU A 503 -1.27 13.06 14.01
CA GLU A 503 -0.12 13.00 13.10
C GLU A 503 0.02 11.55 12.63
N ALA A 504 -0.58 11.23 11.47
CA ALA A 504 -0.49 9.92 10.84
C ALA A 504 0.84 9.76 10.10
N LEU A 505 1.36 8.54 10.10
CA LEU A 505 2.50 8.11 9.31
C LEU A 505 1.96 7.42 8.06
N VAL A 506 2.07 8.08 6.91
CA VAL A 506 1.43 7.63 5.66
C VAL A 506 2.51 7.37 4.63
N TYR A 507 2.61 6.13 4.16
CA TYR A 507 3.42 5.80 2.98
C TYR A 507 2.89 6.59 1.77
N PRO A 508 3.76 7.16 0.91
CA PRO A 508 3.31 7.92 -0.26
C PRO A 508 2.40 7.05 -1.12
N TYR A 509 1.26 7.62 -1.47
CA TYR A 509 0.14 6.93 -2.06
C TYR A 509 -0.57 7.87 -3.03
N HIS A 510 -0.95 7.37 -4.20
CA HIS A 510 -1.53 8.17 -5.28
C HIS A 510 -3.03 8.01 -5.47
N GLY A 511 -3.69 7.04 -4.84
CA GLY A 511 -5.11 6.79 -5.09
C GLY A 511 -6.03 7.90 -4.60
N ALA A 512 -7.09 8.17 -5.38
CA ALA A 512 -8.02 9.24 -5.11
C ALA A 512 -9.17 8.81 -4.18
N ASP A 513 -9.75 9.75 -3.44
CA ASP A 513 -10.93 9.48 -2.59
C ASP A 513 -12.19 9.18 -3.43
N ASP A 514 -12.21 9.60 -4.70
CA ASP A 514 -13.26 9.36 -5.69
C ASP A 514 -12.90 8.27 -6.70
N ALA A 515 -11.93 7.40 -6.37
CA ALA A 515 -11.47 6.34 -7.27
C ALA A 515 -12.48 5.20 -7.46
N PHE A 516 -13.56 5.15 -6.66
CA PHE A 516 -14.70 4.26 -6.88
C PHE A 516 -16.00 4.92 -6.42
N GLU A 517 -17.06 4.75 -7.22
CA GLU A 517 -18.42 5.15 -6.87
C GLU A 517 -19.40 4.18 -7.54
N SER A 518 -20.55 3.93 -6.92
CA SER A 518 -21.59 3.08 -7.48
C SER A 518 -23.01 3.61 -7.20
N SER A 519 -24.00 2.87 -7.68
CA SER A 519 -25.40 3.07 -7.27
C SER A 519 -25.76 2.39 -5.95
N ASP A 520 -24.84 1.65 -5.32
CA ASP A 520 -25.04 0.96 -4.06
C ASP A 520 -24.19 1.59 -2.96
N GLU A 521 -24.84 2.32 -2.05
CA GLU A 521 -24.15 3.04 -1.00
C GLU A 521 -23.40 2.13 -0.01
N VAL A 522 -23.76 0.84 0.10
CA VAL A 522 -23.01 -0.11 0.94
C VAL A 522 -21.67 -0.41 0.27
N LEU A 523 -21.66 -0.68 -1.04
CA LEU A 523 -20.42 -0.91 -1.77
C LEU A 523 -19.46 0.29 -1.64
N ASP A 524 -19.98 1.51 -1.77
CA ASP A 524 -19.17 2.73 -1.64
C ASP A 524 -18.55 2.86 -0.24
N ARG A 525 -19.33 2.57 0.82
CA ARG A 525 -18.81 2.59 2.21
C ARG A 525 -17.77 1.49 2.45
N VAL A 526 -18.01 0.29 1.94
CA VAL A 526 -17.11 -0.87 2.11
C VAL A 526 -15.81 -0.67 1.34
N TRP A 527 -15.88 -0.15 0.11
CA TRP A 527 -14.70 0.23 -0.65
C TRP A 527 -13.92 1.32 0.08
N LYS A 528 -14.59 2.37 0.58
CA LYS A 528 -13.95 3.44 1.33
C LYS A 528 -13.23 2.93 2.58
N LEU A 529 -13.86 2.05 3.38
CA LEU A 529 -13.23 1.44 4.54
C LEU A 529 -11.96 0.68 4.15
N SER A 530 -12.01 -0.08 3.05
CA SER A 530 -10.88 -0.86 2.53
C SER A 530 -9.74 0.05 2.07
N LYS A 531 -10.04 1.06 1.23
CA LYS A 531 -9.07 2.07 0.78
C LYS A 531 -8.43 2.81 1.95
N ASP A 532 -9.25 3.25 2.91
CA ASP A 532 -8.77 4.00 4.06
C ASP A 532 -7.85 3.17 4.96
N THR A 533 -8.07 1.85 5.01
CA THR A 533 -7.22 0.91 5.75
C THR A 533 -5.86 0.78 5.09
N ILE A 534 -5.80 0.63 3.77
CA ILE A 534 -4.51 0.55 3.04
C ILE A 534 -3.73 1.86 3.19
N GLU A 535 -4.38 3.02 3.04
CA GLU A 535 -3.71 4.33 3.24
C GLU A 535 -3.17 4.47 4.67
N ALA A 536 -3.90 3.99 5.68
CA ALA A 536 -3.51 4.14 7.08
C ALA A 536 -2.44 3.15 7.53
N LEU A 537 -2.38 1.96 6.92
CA LEU A 537 -1.56 0.83 7.42
C LEU A 537 -0.40 0.44 6.49
N ASN A 538 -0.24 1.11 5.34
CA ASN A 538 1.01 1.06 4.60
C ASN A 538 2.08 1.86 5.35
N GLY A 539 2.96 1.15 6.05
CA GLY A 539 4.13 1.70 6.74
C GLY A 539 5.38 1.64 5.86
N ASN A 540 6.50 1.17 6.43
CA ASN A 540 7.75 0.89 5.71
C ASN A 540 7.92 -0.61 5.38
N ILE A 541 6.93 -1.44 5.74
CA ILE A 541 6.74 -2.84 5.36
C ILE A 541 5.24 -3.16 5.48
N TYR A 542 4.75 -4.21 4.83
CA TYR A 542 3.43 -4.77 5.13
C TYR A 542 3.44 -5.52 6.46
N ALA A 543 2.35 -5.41 7.21
CA ALA A 543 2.17 -6.08 8.48
C ALA A 543 0.70 -6.48 8.63
N ASP A 544 0.46 -7.59 9.32
CA ASP A 544 -0.89 -8.06 9.70
C ASP A 544 -1.72 -6.94 10.34
N SER A 545 -1.12 -6.25 11.31
CA SER A 545 -1.69 -5.10 11.99
C SER A 545 -0.58 -4.32 12.67
N TRP A 546 -0.67 -3.00 12.61
CA TRP A 546 0.21 -2.12 13.38
C TRP A 546 -0.18 -2.00 14.87
N THR A 547 -1.18 -2.77 15.31
CA THR A 547 -1.67 -2.80 16.69
C THR A 547 -1.02 -3.90 17.51
N ARG A 548 -1.24 -5.17 17.15
CA ARG A 548 -0.92 -6.33 18.01
C ARG A 548 0.46 -6.90 17.76
N GLU A 549 0.73 -7.36 16.53
CA GLU A 549 1.95 -8.11 16.22
C GLU A 549 2.97 -7.27 15.46
N ARG A 550 2.52 -6.47 14.47
CA ARG A 550 3.37 -5.62 13.63
C ARG A 550 4.37 -6.43 12.82
N ILE A 551 3.93 -7.58 12.29
CA ILE A 551 4.81 -8.48 11.54
C ILE A 551 4.23 -8.81 10.16
N PRO A 552 5.09 -8.97 9.14
CA PRO A 552 4.66 -9.45 7.85
C PRO A 552 4.24 -10.91 7.93
N TYR A 553 3.24 -11.25 7.12
CA TYR A 553 2.61 -12.55 7.02
C TYR A 553 2.27 -12.71 5.51
N GLU A 554 2.58 -13.85 4.89
CA GLU A 554 2.45 -14.11 3.44
C GLU A 554 1.05 -13.91 2.83
N ALA A 555 -0.01 -14.49 3.41
CA ALA A 555 -1.39 -14.31 2.92
C ALA A 555 -1.86 -12.85 3.08
N ASP A 556 -1.57 -12.22 4.22
CA ASP A 556 -1.80 -10.79 4.45
C ASP A 556 -1.08 -9.93 3.42
N ALA A 557 0.21 -10.21 3.18
CA ALA A 557 1.03 -9.46 2.25
C ALA A 557 0.51 -9.60 0.82
N TRP A 558 0.06 -10.78 0.39
CA TRP A 558 -0.57 -10.96 -0.93
C TRP A 558 -1.86 -10.13 -1.05
N LEU A 559 -2.77 -10.22 -0.08
CA LEU A 559 -4.04 -9.48 -0.09
C LEU A 559 -3.82 -7.97 -0.01
N GLN A 560 -2.92 -7.52 0.87
CA GLN A 560 -2.52 -6.12 1.01
C GLN A 560 -1.82 -5.61 -0.26
N GLN A 561 -0.97 -6.42 -0.90
CA GLN A 561 -0.32 -6.05 -2.17
C GLN A 561 -1.35 -5.82 -3.27
N ARG A 562 -2.33 -6.71 -3.42
CA ARG A 562 -3.39 -6.54 -4.41
C ARG A 562 -4.25 -5.30 -4.14
N ALA A 563 -4.64 -5.09 -2.88
CA ALA A 563 -5.38 -3.91 -2.48
C ALA A 563 -4.57 -2.62 -2.70
N HIS A 564 -3.27 -2.63 -2.41
CA HIS A 564 -2.37 -1.50 -2.64
C HIS A 564 -2.20 -1.22 -4.13
N LEU A 565 -1.94 -2.22 -4.97
CA LEU A 565 -1.76 -2.06 -6.41
C LEU A 565 -3.05 -1.70 -7.15
N ALA A 566 -4.23 -1.95 -6.57
CA ALA A 566 -5.49 -1.42 -7.07
C ALA A 566 -5.67 0.09 -6.81
N LEU A 567 -4.81 0.67 -5.98
CA LEU A 567 -4.92 2.06 -5.52
C LEU A 567 -3.64 2.88 -5.77
N ASP A 568 -2.53 2.25 -6.14
CA ASP A 568 -1.24 2.86 -6.47
C ASP A 568 -0.50 2.05 -7.54
N ASP A 569 0.36 2.69 -8.34
CA ASP A 569 1.10 2.06 -9.44
C ASP A 569 2.54 1.63 -9.08
N SER A 570 2.95 1.86 -7.82
CA SER A 570 4.29 1.55 -7.32
C SER A 570 4.32 0.22 -6.58
N PRO A 571 5.09 -0.77 -7.06
CA PRO A 571 5.17 -2.08 -6.40
C PRO A 571 6.17 -2.12 -5.24
N THR A 572 6.99 -1.07 -5.02
CA THR A 572 8.21 -1.18 -4.21
C THR A 572 7.97 -1.64 -2.77
N LEU A 573 6.90 -1.15 -2.12
CA LEU A 573 6.57 -1.55 -0.75
C LEU A 573 6.14 -3.02 -0.70
N GLY A 574 5.37 -3.47 -1.68
CA GLY A 574 4.94 -4.85 -1.80
C GLY A 574 6.10 -5.78 -2.12
N GLU A 575 6.91 -5.45 -3.14
CA GLU A 575 8.11 -6.21 -3.50
C GLU A 575 9.02 -6.39 -2.27
N TYR A 576 9.34 -5.30 -1.57
CA TYR A 576 10.18 -5.36 -0.38
C TYR A 576 9.61 -6.23 0.74
N SER A 577 8.30 -6.15 0.97
CA SER A 577 7.62 -6.97 1.99
C SER A 577 7.58 -8.45 1.62
N ILE A 578 7.47 -8.77 0.33
CA ILE A 578 7.54 -10.14 -0.18
C ILE A 578 8.98 -10.67 -0.11
N ASP A 579 9.99 -9.87 -0.43
CA ASP A 579 11.41 -10.25 -0.30
C ASP A 579 11.75 -10.57 1.17
N PHE A 580 11.20 -9.78 2.10
CA PHE A 580 11.30 -10.06 3.53
C PHE A 580 10.74 -11.46 3.86
N LEU A 581 9.56 -11.80 3.35
CA LEU A 581 8.88 -13.07 3.62
C LEU A 581 9.52 -14.26 2.91
N LEU A 582 10.11 -14.07 1.72
CA LEU A 582 10.91 -15.09 1.05
C LEU A 582 12.12 -15.49 1.91
N ALA A 583 12.71 -14.53 2.65
CA ALA A 583 13.80 -14.79 3.59
C ALA A 583 13.32 -15.29 4.97
N ASN A 584 12.08 -14.98 5.37
CA ASN A 584 11.55 -15.19 6.71
C ASN A 584 10.15 -15.83 6.71
N ARG A 585 9.97 -16.90 5.92
CA ARG A 585 8.66 -17.57 5.80
C ARG A 585 8.12 -17.99 7.17
N THR A 586 6.80 -17.90 7.32
CA THR A 586 6.09 -18.36 8.50
C THR A 586 5.77 -19.86 8.40
N TRP A 587 4.86 -20.34 9.25
CA TRP A 587 4.71 -21.76 9.52
C TRP A 587 3.70 -22.52 8.63
N PRO A 588 2.55 -22.00 8.16
CA PRO A 588 1.52 -22.87 7.59
C PRO A 588 1.85 -23.32 6.16
N THR A 589 1.33 -24.48 5.76
CA THR A 589 1.60 -25.07 4.44
C THR A 589 1.28 -24.13 3.28
N GLU A 590 0.15 -23.42 3.37
CA GLU A 590 -0.37 -22.57 2.30
C GLU A 590 0.28 -21.19 2.23
N TRP A 591 0.93 -20.72 3.30
CA TRP A 591 1.47 -19.36 3.36
C TRP A 591 2.60 -19.09 2.36
N PRO A 592 3.63 -19.96 2.26
CA PRO A 592 4.65 -19.85 1.22
C PRO A 592 4.07 -19.77 -0.20
N LEU A 593 2.96 -20.47 -0.45
CA LEU A 593 2.32 -20.52 -1.77
C LEU A 593 1.79 -19.15 -2.19
N TYR A 594 1.28 -18.35 -1.23
CA TYR A 594 0.84 -16.98 -1.50
C TYR A 594 1.97 -16.05 -1.96
N LEU A 595 3.24 -16.34 -1.64
CA LEU A 595 4.36 -15.56 -2.15
C LEU A 595 4.57 -15.77 -3.66
N VAL A 596 4.31 -16.98 -4.16
CA VAL A 596 4.37 -17.25 -5.61
C VAL A 596 3.27 -16.46 -6.34
N LEU A 597 2.04 -16.49 -5.81
CA LEU A 597 0.92 -15.69 -6.31
C LEU A 597 1.24 -14.18 -6.26
N ALA A 598 1.81 -13.69 -5.16
CA ALA A 598 2.15 -12.27 -5.01
C ALA A 598 3.19 -11.80 -6.04
N VAL A 599 4.25 -12.58 -6.28
CA VAL A 599 5.25 -12.22 -7.31
C VAL A 599 4.63 -12.25 -8.71
N HIS A 600 3.79 -13.24 -9.00
CA HIS A 600 3.10 -13.34 -10.30
C HIS A 600 2.10 -12.20 -10.51
N ASP A 601 1.24 -11.92 -9.53
CA ASP A 601 0.27 -10.83 -9.60
C ASP A 601 0.98 -9.47 -9.73
N ALA A 602 2.06 -9.23 -8.98
CA ALA A 602 2.86 -8.02 -9.12
C ALA A 602 3.47 -7.89 -10.51
N TRP A 603 4.02 -8.96 -11.09
CA TRP A 603 4.49 -8.97 -12.47
C TRP A 603 3.34 -8.70 -13.46
N ARG A 604 2.16 -9.30 -13.28
CA ARG A 604 1.01 -9.05 -14.15
C ARG A 604 0.53 -7.61 -14.09
N GLN A 605 0.51 -7.00 -12.91
CA GLN A 605 0.12 -5.60 -12.72
C GLN A 605 1.16 -4.64 -13.31
N THR A 606 2.46 -4.94 -13.16
CA THR A 606 3.54 -3.98 -13.45
C THR A 606 4.29 -4.23 -14.76
N GLY A 607 4.27 -5.45 -15.28
CA GLY A 607 5.13 -5.92 -16.38
C GLY A 607 6.59 -6.16 -15.99
N SER A 608 6.98 -5.94 -14.72
CA SER A 608 8.36 -6.07 -14.25
C SER A 608 8.66 -7.50 -13.79
N LEU A 609 9.70 -8.12 -14.35
CA LEU A 609 10.21 -9.42 -13.91
C LEU A 609 11.39 -9.31 -12.92
N ARG A 610 11.76 -8.09 -12.49
CA ARG A 610 12.98 -7.86 -11.71
C ARG A 610 12.99 -8.66 -10.41
N GLN A 611 11.91 -8.63 -9.64
CA GLN A 611 11.79 -9.39 -8.39
C GLN A 611 11.89 -10.90 -8.64
N ALA A 612 11.13 -11.40 -9.61
CA ALA A 612 11.16 -12.82 -9.98
C ALA A 612 12.56 -13.28 -10.42
N ALA A 613 13.27 -12.46 -11.20
CA ALA A 613 14.64 -12.75 -11.62
C ALA A 613 15.64 -12.74 -10.46
N ALA A 614 15.50 -11.79 -9.53
CA ALA A 614 16.40 -11.66 -8.37
C ALA A 614 16.22 -12.77 -7.33
N HIS A 615 15.01 -13.29 -7.19
CA HIS A 615 14.64 -14.22 -6.12
C HIS A 615 14.15 -15.59 -6.63
N TRP A 616 14.44 -15.95 -7.89
CA TRP A 616 13.88 -17.13 -8.55
C TRP A 616 13.99 -18.42 -7.72
N ASP A 617 15.18 -18.71 -7.20
CA ASP A 617 15.41 -19.92 -6.41
C ASP A 617 14.60 -19.93 -5.10
N GLN A 618 14.44 -18.76 -4.46
CA GLN A 618 13.63 -18.65 -3.24
C GLN A 618 12.14 -18.82 -3.55
N ILE A 619 11.66 -18.27 -4.67
CA ILE A 619 10.27 -18.42 -5.13
C ILE A 619 9.96 -19.89 -5.42
N VAL A 620 10.83 -20.58 -6.17
CA VAL A 620 10.67 -22.01 -6.45
C VAL A 620 10.70 -22.83 -5.16
N ALA A 621 11.54 -22.47 -4.19
CA ALA A 621 11.60 -23.16 -2.89
C ALA A 621 10.31 -23.02 -2.04
N MET A 622 9.40 -22.11 -2.39
CA MET A 622 8.09 -22.01 -1.73
C MET A 622 7.09 -23.05 -2.23
N LEU A 623 7.35 -23.70 -3.38
CA LEU A 623 6.49 -24.74 -3.92
C LEU A 623 6.51 -26.00 -3.02
N PRO A 624 5.39 -26.74 -2.93
CA PRO A 624 5.23 -27.84 -1.99
C PRO A 624 5.79 -29.18 -2.53
N ASP A 625 6.80 -29.16 -3.41
CA ASP A 625 7.38 -30.32 -4.11
C ASP A 625 7.64 -31.51 -3.18
N LYS A 626 8.11 -31.23 -1.95
CA LYS A 626 8.41 -32.26 -0.93
C LYS A 626 7.20 -33.13 -0.54
N TYR A 627 5.98 -32.69 -0.85
CA TYR A 627 4.73 -33.38 -0.55
C TYR A 627 3.97 -33.82 -1.81
N LEU A 628 4.50 -33.54 -3.00
CA LEU A 628 3.88 -33.93 -4.26
C LEU A 628 4.00 -35.44 -4.46
N ASP A 629 2.86 -36.13 -4.52
CA ASP A 629 2.79 -37.52 -4.94
C ASP A 629 2.67 -37.59 -6.47
N GLU A 630 3.77 -37.91 -7.15
CA GLU A 630 3.85 -37.89 -8.62
C GLU A 630 2.85 -38.84 -9.31
N ALA A 631 2.44 -39.91 -8.64
CA ALA A 631 1.50 -40.89 -9.20
C ALA A 631 0.07 -40.34 -9.26
N SER A 632 -0.36 -39.65 -8.20
CA SER A 632 -1.69 -39.03 -8.13
C SER A 632 -1.74 -37.59 -8.63
N GLY A 633 -0.61 -36.89 -8.64
CA GLY A 633 -0.54 -35.46 -8.90
C GLY A 633 -1.02 -34.58 -7.74
N LEU A 634 -1.30 -35.15 -6.57
CA LEU A 634 -1.81 -34.42 -5.40
C LEU A 634 -0.72 -34.20 -4.36
N ILE A 635 -0.90 -33.17 -3.54
CA ILE A 635 -0.19 -32.97 -2.28
C ILE A 635 -0.75 -33.92 -1.24
N VAL A 636 0.10 -34.84 -0.76
CA VAL A 636 -0.27 -35.89 0.20
C VAL A 636 0.63 -35.83 1.42
N LYS A 637 0.10 -35.40 2.56
CA LYS A 637 0.85 -35.29 3.82
C LYS A 637 -0.07 -35.38 5.03
N ASP A 638 0.49 -35.49 6.23
CA ASP A 638 -0.29 -35.25 7.44
C ASP A 638 -0.66 -33.74 7.50
N PRO A 639 -1.91 -33.37 7.80
CA PRO A 639 -2.29 -31.97 7.96
C PRO A 639 -1.53 -31.29 9.12
N GLY A 640 -1.08 -32.04 10.12
CA GLY A 640 -0.35 -31.51 11.26
C GLY A 640 -1.20 -30.61 12.16
N GLN A 641 -0.56 -29.91 13.08
CA GLN A 641 -1.21 -28.88 13.89
C GLN A 641 -1.17 -27.55 13.15
N SER A 642 -2.29 -26.82 13.13
CA SER A 642 -2.43 -25.53 12.46
C SER A 642 -1.73 -24.37 13.18
N SER A 643 -0.57 -24.59 13.79
CA SER A 643 0.33 -23.54 14.34
C SER A 643 1.77 -24.06 14.37
N HIS A 644 2.11 -24.97 13.46
CA HIS A 644 3.40 -25.62 13.34
C HIS A 644 3.87 -25.59 11.89
N THR A 645 5.19 -25.61 11.67
CA THR A 645 5.76 -25.59 10.32
C THR A 645 5.17 -26.69 9.43
N ASP A 646 4.65 -26.29 8.28
CA ASP A 646 3.92 -27.09 7.28
C ASP A 646 2.66 -27.79 7.82
N GLY A 647 2.02 -27.18 8.84
CA GLY A 647 0.66 -27.52 9.26
C GLY A 647 -0.40 -26.79 8.43
N ASP A 648 -1.51 -27.46 8.10
CA ASP A 648 -2.59 -26.89 7.29
C ASP A 648 -3.45 -25.97 8.15
N LEU A 649 -3.59 -24.71 7.73
CA LEU A 649 -4.41 -23.73 8.44
C LEU A 649 -5.86 -23.71 7.92
N ILE A 650 -6.06 -23.81 6.60
CA ILE A 650 -7.32 -23.75 5.83
C ILE A 650 -8.04 -22.41 5.95
N ASP A 651 -8.26 -21.97 7.18
CA ASP A 651 -8.84 -20.68 7.52
C ASP A 651 -8.45 -20.23 8.94
N TRP A 652 -8.47 -18.92 9.15
CA TRP A 652 -8.21 -18.27 10.43
C TRP A 652 -9.28 -17.23 10.77
N PRO A 653 -9.87 -17.27 11.98
CA PRO A 653 -9.56 -18.19 13.07
C PRO A 653 -10.17 -19.59 12.86
N PRO A 654 -9.76 -20.62 13.63
CA PRO A 654 -10.27 -21.99 13.48
C PRO A 654 -11.79 -22.14 13.57
N ALA A 655 -12.47 -21.23 14.28
CA ALA A 655 -13.92 -21.21 14.40
C ALA A 655 -14.66 -20.90 13.08
N GLU A 656 -13.93 -20.43 12.05
CA GLU A 656 -14.49 -20.02 10.76
C GLU A 656 -14.24 -21.02 9.64
N ARG A 657 -13.76 -22.22 9.96
CA ARG A 657 -13.49 -23.28 8.95
C ARG A 657 -14.75 -23.98 8.41
N ASP A 658 -15.95 -23.51 8.71
CA ASP A 658 -17.22 -24.19 8.36
C ASP A 658 -17.23 -25.70 8.73
N GLY A 659 -16.54 -26.07 9.82
CA GLY A 659 -16.43 -27.47 10.23
C GLY A 659 -15.49 -28.34 9.38
N PHE A 660 -14.58 -27.75 8.59
CA PHE A 660 -13.64 -28.45 7.72
C PHE A 660 -12.98 -29.67 8.40
N GLU A 661 -13.10 -30.82 7.75
CA GLU A 661 -12.54 -32.08 8.19
C GLU A 661 -11.18 -32.34 7.49
N PHE A 662 -10.11 -32.42 8.29
CA PHE A 662 -8.76 -32.59 7.76
C PHE A 662 -8.49 -34.04 7.35
N GLY A 663 -8.01 -34.22 6.13
CA GLY A 663 -7.48 -35.48 5.60
C GLY A 663 -5.99 -35.41 5.31
N ARG A 664 -5.44 -36.51 4.79
CA ARG A 664 -4.06 -36.52 4.24
C ARG A 664 -3.93 -35.86 2.88
N VAL A 665 -5.06 -35.62 2.22
CA VAL A 665 -5.18 -34.75 1.05
C VAL A 665 -6.26 -33.74 1.39
N ASN A 666 -5.94 -32.45 1.35
CA ASN A 666 -6.92 -31.38 1.59
C ASN A 666 -7.15 -30.59 0.30
N THR A 667 -8.41 -30.36 -0.06
CA THR A 667 -8.81 -29.71 -1.32
C THR A 667 -8.24 -28.29 -1.42
N VAL A 668 -8.27 -27.54 -0.31
CA VAL A 668 -7.75 -26.15 -0.25
C VAL A 668 -6.26 -26.10 -0.59
N ILE A 669 -5.44 -26.96 0.03
CA ILE A 669 -4.00 -27.02 -0.20
C ILE A 669 -3.70 -27.38 -1.66
N ASN A 670 -4.42 -28.37 -2.21
CA ASN A 670 -4.21 -28.82 -3.59
C ASN A 670 -4.67 -27.76 -4.62
N ALA A 671 -5.80 -27.10 -4.37
CA ALA A 671 -6.27 -26.04 -5.25
C ALA A 671 -5.26 -24.88 -5.31
N LEU A 672 -4.81 -24.37 -4.16
CA LEU A 672 -3.82 -23.30 -4.09
C LEU A 672 -2.46 -23.71 -4.67
N ALA A 673 -1.99 -24.93 -4.37
CA ALA A 673 -0.75 -25.45 -4.96
C ALA A 673 -0.85 -25.51 -6.49
N SER A 674 -1.99 -25.95 -7.04
CA SER A 674 -2.17 -26.02 -8.49
C SER A 674 -2.06 -24.66 -9.17
N GLN A 675 -2.56 -23.60 -8.53
CA GLN A 675 -2.38 -22.23 -9.03
C GLN A 675 -0.93 -21.77 -8.85
N SER A 676 -0.28 -22.07 -7.73
CA SER A 676 1.11 -21.67 -7.48
C SER A 676 2.08 -22.28 -8.51
N TYR A 677 1.88 -23.55 -8.89
CA TYR A 677 2.64 -24.15 -9.99
C TYR A 677 2.32 -23.50 -11.34
N ALA A 678 1.07 -23.12 -11.61
CA ALA A 678 0.72 -22.41 -12.84
C ALA A 678 1.39 -21.02 -12.91
N ASP A 679 1.40 -20.30 -11.80
CA ASP A 679 2.02 -18.97 -11.69
C ASP A 679 3.55 -19.08 -11.80
N ALA A 680 4.16 -20.09 -11.19
CA ALA A 680 5.57 -20.41 -11.37
C ALA A 680 5.89 -20.78 -12.82
N ALA A 681 5.00 -21.49 -13.53
CA ALA A 681 5.17 -21.82 -14.94
C ALA A 681 5.19 -20.56 -15.82
N ASP A 682 4.26 -19.63 -15.57
CA ASP A 682 4.20 -18.36 -16.28
C ASP A 682 5.45 -17.51 -16.05
N LEU A 683 5.88 -17.38 -14.78
CA LEU A 683 7.10 -16.65 -14.42
C LEU A 683 8.34 -17.29 -15.06
N ALA A 684 8.48 -18.62 -14.98
CA ALA A 684 9.57 -19.35 -15.62
C ALA A 684 9.58 -19.09 -17.14
N GLY A 685 8.42 -19.17 -17.79
CA GLY A 685 8.27 -18.90 -19.21
C GLY A 685 8.69 -17.48 -19.58
N ALA A 686 8.28 -16.50 -18.78
CA ALA A 686 8.61 -15.09 -18.97
C ALA A 686 10.10 -14.78 -18.75
N LEU A 687 10.76 -15.51 -17.85
CA LEU A 687 12.22 -15.45 -17.62
C LEU A 687 13.03 -16.26 -18.65
N GLY A 688 12.38 -17.09 -19.47
CA GLY A 688 13.03 -17.95 -20.46
C GLY A 688 13.47 -19.32 -19.95
N TYR A 689 13.06 -19.72 -18.75
CA TYR A 689 13.30 -21.04 -18.14
C TYR A 689 12.33 -22.09 -18.68
N THR A 690 12.50 -22.44 -19.96
CA THR A 690 11.48 -23.20 -20.72
C THR A 690 11.23 -24.63 -20.25
N GLU A 691 12.21 -25.30 -19.62
CA GLU A 691 12.04 -26.67 -19.12
C GLU A 691 11.27 -26.67 -17.80
N GLU A 692 11.64 -25.76 -16.89
CA GLU A 692 10.97 -25.49 -15.62
C GLU A 692 9.52 -25.05 -15.86
N ALA A 693 9.30 -24.13 -16.81
CA ALA A 693 7.96 -23.69 -17.19
C ALA A 693 7.07 -24.86 -17.61
N ARG A 694 7.60 -25.77 -18.44
CA ARG A 694 6.87 -26.98 -18.85
C ARG A 694 6.60 -27.90 -17.66
N HIS A 695 7.61 -28.13 -16.82
CA HIS A 695 7.48 -28.99 -15.65
C HIS A 695 6.38 -28.49 -14.70
N PHE A 696 6.41 -27.21 -14.34
CA PHE A 696 5.42 -26.62 -13.45
C PHE A 696 4.01 -26.62 -14.08
N ALA A 697 3.89 -26.31 -15.38
CA ALA A 697 2.61 -26.39 -16.09
C ALA A 697 2.06 -27.83 -16.10
N ASP A 698 2.91 -28.83 -16.32
CA ASP A 698 2.52 -30.24 -16.29
C ASP A 698 2.05 -30.67 -14.89
N VAL A 699 2.72 -30.21 -13.82
CA VAL A 699 2.31 -30.48 -12.43
C VAL A 699 0.96 -29.84 -12.13
N ALA A 700 0.78 -28.55 -12.46
CA ALA A 700 -0.48 -27.83 -12.27
C ALA A 700 -1.65 -28.54 -12.99
N SER A 701 -1.44 -28.94 -14.25
CA SER A 701 -2.44 -29.65 -15.05
C SER A 701 -2.83 -31.01 -14.45
N ARG A 702 -1.84 -31.83 -14.05
CA ARG A 702 -2.09 -33.11 -13.38
C ARG A 702 -2.87 -32.94 -12.08
N MET A 703 -2.47 -31.96 -11.26
CA MET A 703 -3.11 -31.68 -9.98
C MET A 703 -4.57 -31.24 -10.15
N ARG A 704 -4.86 -30.32 -11.09
CA ARG A 704 -6.24 -29.90 -11.40
C ARG A 704 -7.10 -31.07 -11.88
N ALA A 705 -6.56 -31.92 -12.75
CA ALA A 705 -7.27 -33.12 -13.19
C ALA A 705 -7.61 -34.04 -12.01
N ALA A 706 -6.65 -34.28 -11.11
CA ALA A 706 -6.86 -35.11 -9.93
C ALA A 706 -7.87 -34.50 -8.93
N ILE A 707 -7.86 -33.17 -8.73
CA ILE A 707 -8.88 -32.47 -7.94
C ILE A 707 -10.27 -32.73 -8.50
N HIS A 708 -10.45 -32.56 -9.82
CA HIS A 708 -11.76 -32.72 -10.46
C HIS A 708 -12.25 -34.16 -10.55
N GLU A 709 -11.34 -35.13 -10.58
CA GLU A 709 -11.65 -36.56 -10.58
C GLU A 709 -11.95 -37.07 -9.17
N LYS A 710 -11.08 -36.76 -8.19
CA LYS A 710 -11.08 -37.41 -6.87
C LYS A 710 -11.77 -36.61 -5.78
N LEU A 711 -11.90 -35.29 -5.91
CA LEU A 711 -12.43 -34.42 -4.84
C LEU A 711 -13.80 -33.81 -5.17
N TRP A 712 -14.35 -34.11 -6.35
CA TRP A 712 -15.71 -33.73 -6.72
C TRP A 712 -16.73 -34.70 -6.12
N ASP A 713 -17.79 -34.14 -5.51
CA ASP A 713 -18.97 -34.91 -5.14
C ASP A 713 -20.18 -34.52 -6.01
N ASP A 714 -20.66 -35.50 -6.78
CA ASP A 714 -21.76 -35.29 -7.70
C ASP A 714 -23.13 -35.24 -7.01
N GLU A 715 -23.26 -35.68 -5.76
CA GLU A 715 -24.53 -35.58 -5.03
C GLU A 715 -24.78 -34.15 -4.54
N THR A 716 -23.79 -33.55 -3.87
CA THR A 716 -23.85 -32.18 -3.36
C THR A 716 -23.65 -31.14 -4.47
N GLY A 717 -22.93 -31.49 -5.55
CA GLY A 717 -22.51 -30.53 -6.57
C GLY A 717 -21.42 -29.57 -6.08
N ALA A 718 -20.58 -30.05 -5.18
CA ALA A 718 -19.52 -29.33 -4.50
C ALA A 718 -18.24 -30.18 -4.45
N TYR A 719 -17.15 -29.58 -3.96
CA TYR A 719 -15.93 -30.31 -3.65
C TYR A 719 -15.92 -30.70 -2.17
N VAL A 720 -15.51 -31.94 -1.89
CA VAL A 720 -15.30 -32.43 -0.52
C VAL A 720 -14.07 -31.79 0.12
N ASP A 721 -13.97 -31.84 1.44
CA ASP A 721 -12.83 -31.27 2.17
C ASP A 721 -11.50 -31.93 1.78
N GLY A 722 -11.52 -33.23 1.46
CA GLY A 722 -10.31 -33.96 1.16
C GLY A 722 -10.47 -35.48 1.05
N LEU A 723 -9.34 -36.18 1.11
CA LEU A 723 -9.26 -37.65 1.22
C LEU A 723 -8.60 -38.05 2.54
N ASP A 724 -9.11 -39.10 3.17
CA ASP A 724 -8.75 -39.47 4.54
C ASP A 724 -7.29 -39.94 4.71
N THR A 725 -6.88 -40.98 3.99
CA THR A 725 -5.68 -41.78 4.27
C THR A 725 -4.57 -41.61 3.24
N GLY A 726 -4.83 -40.89 2.14
CA GLY A 726 -3.88 -40.58 1.07
C GLY A 726 -4.60 -40.38 -0.27
N ALA A 727 -3.84 -40.35 -1.37
CA ALA A 727 -4.39 -40.11 -2.70
C ALA A 727 -5.39 -41.17 -3.20
N ASP A 728 -5.33 -42.39 -2.67
CA ASP A 728 -6.30 -43.48 -2.95
C ASP A 728 -7.26 -43.72 -1.77
N GLY A 729 -7.30 -42.77 -0.82
CA GLY A 729 -8.21 -42.79 0.32
C GLY A 729 -9.66 -42.52 -0.07
N ALA A 730 -10.56 -42.70 0.89
CA ALA A 730 -11.97 -42.35 0.69
C ALA A 730 -12.17 -40.83 0.75
N GLN A 731 -13.13 -40.33 -0.01
CA GLN A 731 -13.61 -38.96 0.15
C GLN A 731 -14.12 -38.76 1.58
N ILE A 732 -13.70 -37.64 2.17
CA ILE A 732 -14.30 -37.12 3.39
C ILE A 732 -15.71 -36.65 3.02
N ALA A 733 -16.74 -37.12 3.73
CA ALA A 733 -18.13 -36.86 3.34
C ALA A 733 -18.53 -35.37 3.48
N HIS A 734 -17.82 -34.62 4.32
CA HIS A 734 -18.09 -33.21 4.54
C HIS A 734 -17.63 -32.33 3.35
N CYS A 735 -18.42 -31.30 3.06
CA CYS A 735 -18.13 -30.27 2.07
C CYS A 735 -18.26 -28.90 2.75
N ALA A 736 -17.14 -28.37 3.21
CA ALA A 736 -17.02 -27.00 3.68
C ALA A 736 -17.07 -26.01 2.50
N GLU A 737 -17.48 -24.78 2.77
CA GLU A 737 -17.41 -23.68 1.80
C GLU A 737 -16.00 -23.53 1.18
N HIS A 738 -14.96 -23.68 2.00
CA HIS A 738 -13.54 -23.51 1.64
C HIS A 738 -13.11 -24.38 0.47
N ALA A 739 -13.47 -25.67 0.48
CA ALA A 739 -13.08 -26.62 -0.56
C ALA A 739 -13.57 -26.16 -1.94
N SER A 740 -14.85 -25.75 -2.02
CA SER A 740 -15.44 -25.27 -3.26
C SER A 740 -15.00 -23.86 -3.63
N ALA A 741 -14.77 -22.97 -2.65
CA ALA A 741 -14.28 -21.62 -2.88
C ALA A 741 -12.86 -21.62 -3.49
N PHE A 742 -11.94 -22.39 -2.89
CA PHE A 742 -10.57 -22.52 -3.40
C PHE A 742 -10.53 -23.25 -4.74
N ALA A 743 -11.32 -24.31 -4.93
CA ALA A 743 -11.41 -24.97 -6.24
C ALA A 743 -11.90 -24.01 -7.33
N LEU A 744 -12.92 -23.20 -7.03
CA LEU A 744 -13.45 -22.19 -7.96
C LEU A 744 -12.40 -21.13 -8.32
N ALA A 745 -11.63 -20.65 -7.34
CA ALA A 745 -10.60 -19.63 -7.56
C ALA A 745 -9.37 -20.16 -8.32
N PHE A 746 -8.89 -21.35 -7.98
CA PHE A 746 -7.52 -21.78 -8.28
C PHE A 746 -7.40 -23.07 -9.12
N ALA A 747 -8.46 -23.88 -9.20
CA ALA A 747 -8.39 -25.19 -9.84
C ALA A 747 -9.05 -25.28 -11.23
N GLU A 748 -9.53 -24.18 -11.81
CA GLU A 748 -10.22 -24.16 -13.12
C GLU A 748 -11.38 -25.17 -13.20
N VAL A 749 -12.41 -24.96 -12.38
CA VAL A 749 -13.60 -25.82 -12.33
C VAL A 749 -14.20 -26.03 -13.75
N PRO A 750 -14.50 -27.27 -14.17
CA PRO A 750 -15.12 -27.54 -15.47
C PRO A 750 -16.42 -26.75 -15.67
N LYS A 751 -16.61 -26.19 -16.87
CA LYS A 751 -17.70 -25.26 -17.17
C LYS A 751 -19.10 -25.80 -16.84
N GLU A 752 -19.31 -27.10 -16.99
CA GLU A 752 -20.56 -27.79 -16.68
C GLU A 752 -20.85 -27.90 -15.17
N ARG A 753 -19.82 -27.77 -14.32
CA ARG A 753 -19.95 -27.78 -12.86
C ARG A 753 -20.09 -26.39 -12.25
N LEU A 754 -19.64 -25.35 -12.95
CA LEU A 754 -19.68 -23.95 -12.47
C LEU A 754 -21.03 -23.53 -11.87
N PRO A 755 -22.20 -23.75 -12.52
CA PRO A 755 -23.49 -23.37 -11.93
C PRO A 755 -23.81 -24.08 -10.63
N ARG A 756 -23.37 -25.34 -10.47
CA ARG A 756 -23.63 -26.15 -9.27
C ARG A 756 -22.75 -25.68 -8.11
N VAL A 757 -21.48 -25.43 -8.38
CA VAL A 757 -20.53 -24.87 -7.40
C VAL A 757 -20.99 -23.49 -6.93
N ALA A 758 -21.33 -22.59 -7.86
CA ALA A 758 -21.85 -21.27 -7.50
C ALA A 758 -23.16 -21.34 -6.71
N ALA A 759 -24.08 -22.26 -7.08
CA ALA A 759 -25.31 -22.48 -6.32
C ALA A 759 -25.06 -23.02 -4.91
N PHE A 760 -24.05 -23.88 -4.72
CA PHE A 760 -23.63 -24.35 -3.40
C PHE A 760 -23.09 -23.20 -2.55
N LEU A 761 -22.12 -22.44 -3.08
CA LEU A 761 -21.50 -21.31 -2.39
C LEU A 761 -22.52 -20.22 -2.03
N ARG A 762 -23.41 -19.86 -2.96
CA ARG A 762 -24.48 -18.88 -2.70
C ARG A 762 -25.41 -19.29 -1.55
N ARG A 763 -25.70 -20.59 -1.41
CA ARG A 763 -26.55 -21.08 -0.31
C ARG A 763 -25.83 -21.03 1.03
N ARG A 764 -24.50 -21.16 1.04
CA ARG A 764 -23.65 -21.08 2.24
C ARG A 764 -23.41 -19.63 2.68
N GLY A 765 -23.27 -18.72 1.72
CA GLY A 765 -23.01 -17.30 1.98
C GLY A 765 -21.52 -17.03 2.08
N MET A 766 -21.07 -16.42 3.18
CA MET A 766 -19.67 -16.37 3.58
C MET A 766 -19.56 -17.12 4.91
N ALA A 767 -19.57 -18.44 4.89
CA ALA A 767 -19.35 -19.28 6.08
C ALA A 767 -17.86 -19.41 6.47
N CYS A 768 -17.04 -18.47 6.03
CA CYS A 768 -15.59 -18.40 6.21
C CYS A 768 -15.15 -17.08 6.85
N SER A 769 -13.86 -16.98 7.18
CA SER A 769 -13.26 -15.73 7.65
C SER A 769 -13.22 -14.67 6.55
N VAL A 770 -12.91 -13.44 6.96
CA VAL A 770 -12.72 -12.33 6.02
C VAL A 770 -11.50 -12.53 5.10
N TYR A 771 -10.51 -13.33 5.52
CA TYR A 771 -9.37 -13.73 4.68
C TYR A 771 -9.85 -14.65 3.53
N VAL A 772 -10.60 -15.72 3.83
CA VAL A 772 -11.08 -16.65 2.80
C VAL A 772 -12.19 -16.04 1.94
N ALA A 773 -12.96 -15.08 2.47
CA ALA A 773 -13.95 -14.34 1.70
C ALA A 773 -13.35 -13.71 0.43
N ALA A 774 -12.08 -13.24 0.50
CA ALA A 774 -11.38 -12.71 -0.66
C ALA A 774 -11.21 -13.77 -1.79
N VAL A 775 -10.89 -15.01 -1.42
CA VAL A 775 -10.75 -16.14 -2.35
C VAL A 775 -12.11 -16.55 -2.92
N LEU A 776 -13.13 -16.65 -2.08
CA LEU A 776 -14.51 -16.96 -2.49
C LEU A 776 -15.04 -15.95 -3.52
N LEU A 777 -14.96 -14.66 -3.21
CA LEU A 777 -15.48 -13.58 -4.05
C LEU A 777 -14.67 -13.46 -5.34
N GLY A 778 -13.34 -13.56 -5.28
CA GLY A 778 -12.49 -13.62 -6.45
C GLY A 778 -12.83 -14.78 -7.39
N GLY A 779 -13.09 -15.96 -6.82
CA GLY A 779 -13.54 -17.14 -7.56
C GLY A 779 -14.91 -16.93 -8.25
N LEU A 780 -15.88 -16.33 -7.54
CA LEU A 780 -17.19 -16.01 -8.11
C LEU A 780 -17.07 -15.02 -9.28
N TYR A 781 -16.31 -13.93 -9.15
CA TYR A 781 -16.07 -13.00 -10.25
C TYR A 781 -15.36 -13.67 -11.43
N LYS A 782 -14.32 -14.47 -11.17
CA LYS A 782 -13.55 -15.20 -12.19
C LYS A 782 -14.44 -16.19 -12.97
N ALA A 783 -15.42 -16.78 -12.29
CA ALA A 783 -16.37 -17.73 -12.86
C ALA A 783 -17.61 -17.08 -13.54
N GLY A 784 -17.72 -15.75 -13.54
CA GLY A 784 -18.83 -15.02 -14.16
C GLY A 784 -20.09 -14.90 -13.29
N PHE A 785 -19.96 -15.11 -11.97
CA PHE A 785 -21.03 -14.97 -10.97
C PHE A 785 -20.90 -13.69 -10.15
N GLY A 786 -20.48 -12.58 -10.79
CA GLY A 786 -20.28 -11.29 -10.11
C GLY A 786 -21.49 -10.78 -9.33
N ALA A 787 -22.71 -11.03 -9.81
CA ALA A 787 -23.93 -10.64 -9.09
C ALA A 787 -24.05 -11.29 -7.69
N ASP A 788 -23.58 -12.54 -7.55
CA ASP A 788 -23.58 -13.22 -6.25
C ASP A 788 -22.47 -12.63 -5.34
N ALA A 789 -21.31 -12.27 -5.91
CA ALA A 789 -20.22 -11.62 -5.18
C ALA A 789 -20.60 -10.21 -4.71
N ASP A 790 -21.18 -9.38 -5.59
CA ASP A 790 -21.64 -8.03 -5.27
C ASP A 790 -22.65 -8.05 -4.13
N ALA A 791 -23.59 -8.99 -4.15
CA ALA A 791 -24.60 -9.14 -3.11
C ALA A 791 -24.01 -9.51 -1.74
N LEU A 792 -22.92 -10.29 -1.71
CA LEU A 792 -22.21 -10.65 -0.48
C LEU A 792 -21.40 -9.46 0.07
N ILE A 793 -20.76 -8.66 -0.79
CA ILE A 793 -20.03 -7.45 -0.38
C ILE A 793 -21.01 -6.37 0.09
N ALA A 794 -22.11 -6.16 -0.63
CA ALA A 794 -23.15 -5.18 -0.33
C ALA A 794 -24.12 -5.60 0.80
N ALA A 795 -23.90 -6.76 1.42
CA ALA A 795 -24.75 -7.25 2.49
C ALA A 795 -24.72 -6.27 3.68
N SER A 796 -25.89 -5.70 4.01
CA SER A 796 -26.05 -4.72 5.08
C SER A 796 -26.49 -5.31 6.42
N THR A 797 -26.69 -6.63 6.48
CA THR A 797 -27.11 -7.35 7.69
C THR A 797 -26.37 -8.66 7.80
N GLY A 798 -26.15 -9.12 9.03
CA GLY A 798 -25.43 -10.35 9.32
C GLY A 798 -24.03 -10.07 9.87
N GLU A 799 -23.54 -10.99 10.71
CA GLU A 799 -22.26 -10.82 11.41
C GLU A 799 -21.06 -10.85 10.46
N ARG A 800 -21.11 -11.65 9.39
CA ARG A 800 -20.03 -11.77 8.40
C ARG A 800 -20.25 -10.81 7.24
N THR A 801 -20.19 -9.51 7.54
CA THR A 801 -20.31 -8.45 6.53
C THR A 801 -19.36 -7.30 6.88
N TRP A 802 -18.85 -6.60 5.88
CA TRP A 802 -18.09 -5.37 6.11
C TRP A 802 -18.96 -4.27 6.73
N GLN A 803 -20.26 -4.23 6.38
CA GLN A 803 -21.19 -3.30 7.02
C GLN A 803 -21.27 -3.55 8.53
N HIS A 804 -21.21 -4.80 9.00
CA HIS A 804 -21.14 -5.09 10.43
C HIS A 804 -19.90 -4.49 11.09
N MET A 805 -18.73 -4.55 10.44
CA MET A 805 -17.51 -3.88 10.95
C MET A 805 -17.73 -2.37 11.11
N ILE A 806 -18.35 -1.73 10.12
CA ILE A 806 -18.66 -0.29 10.15
C ILE A 806 -19.65 0.02 11.28
N ASP A 807 -20.68 -0.79 11.46
CA ASP A 807 -21.69 -0.63 12.51
C ASP A 807 -21.10 -0.78 13.92
N GLN A 808 -20.00 -1.52 14.06
CA GLN A 808 -19.22 -1.62 15.29
C GLN A 808 -18.32 -0.40 15.57
N GLY A 809 -18.30 0.58 14.67
CA GLY A 809 -17.50 1.80 14.78
C GLY A 809 -16.05 1.65 14.27
N ALA A 810 -15.73 0.58 13.54
CA ALA A 810 -14.38 0.37 13.01
C ALA A 810 -13.95 1.54 12.11
N GLY A 811 -12.73 2.04 12.31
CA GLY A 811 -12.09 3.04 11.45
C GLY A 811 -11.29 2.45 10.29
N GLY A 812 -11.04 1.14 10.33
CA GLY A 812 -10.38 0.34 9.30
C GLY A 812 -10.95 -1.07 9.31
N THR A 813 -10.54 -1.92 8.36
CA THR A 813 -11.01 -3.31 8.28
C THR A 813 -10.49 -4.14 9.45
N MET A 814 -11.26 -5.13 9.88
CA MET A 814 -10.98 -5.92 11.09
C MET A 814 -10.25 -7.23 10.77
N GLU A 815 -9.56 -7.79 11.76
CA GLU A 815 -8.90 -9.12 11.64
C GLU A 815 -9.92 -10.24 11.46
N ALA A 816 -11.03 -10.20 12.19
CA ALA A 816 -12.14 -11.14 12.02
C ALA A 816 -13.45 -10.36 11.94
N TRP A 817 -14.51 -11.03 11.50
CA TRP A 817 -15.83 -10.39 11.34
C TRP A 817 -16.40 -9.83 12.65
N SER A 818 -16.12 -10.47 13.79
CA SER A 818 -16.61 -10.00 15.09
C SER A 818 -15.80 -10.55 16.27
N LEU A 819 -15.92 -9.89 17.44
CA LEU A 819 -15.34 -10.37 18.70
C LEU A 819 -15.90 -11.72 19.18
N ARG A 820 -17.09 -12.12 18.69
CA ARG A 820 -17.70 -13.41 19.03
C ARG A 820 -16.99 -14.57 18.33
N LEU A 821 -16.47 -14.31 17.13
CA LEU A 821 -15.72 -15.28 16.32
C LEU A 821 -14.25 -15.29 16.72
N LYS A 822 -13.70 -14.13 17.10
CA LYS A 822 -12.33 -13.99 17.62
C LYS A 822 -12.23 -12.88 18.65
N THR A 823 -12.04 -13.25 19.91
CA THR A 823 -12.10 -12.32 21.06
C THR A 823 -10.96 -11.30 21.12
N ASN A 824 -9.83 -11.59 20.47
CA ASN A 824 -8.63 -10.75 20.45
C ASN A 824 -8.39 -10.04 19.10
N THR A 825 -9.47 -9.72 18.38
CA THR A 825 -9.48 -9.05 17.06
C THR A 825 -8.93 -7.62 17.10
N THR A 826 -8.12 -7.24 16.12
CA THR A 826 -7.76 -5.84 15.81
C THR A 826 -8.75 -5.19 14.84
N TYR A 827 -8.94 -3.87 14.91
CA TYR A 827 -9.77 -3.09 13.97
C TYR A 827 -8.93 -2.34 12.92
N SER A 828 -7.80 -2.96 12.56
CA SER A 828 -6.76 -2.41 11.70
C SER A 828 -5.97 -3.54 11.03
N HIS A 829 -6.65 -4.36 10.22
CA HIS A 829 -6.08 -5.54 9.56
C HIS A 829 -6.27 -5.46 8.03
N PRO A 830 -5.19 -5.25 7.24
CA PRO A 830 -5.27 -5.02 5.79
C PRO A 830 -5.84 -6.18 4.97
N TRP A 831 -5.74 -7.43 5.44
CA TRP A 831 -6.22 -8.60 4.66
C TRP A 831 -7.72 -8.54 4.32
N ALA A 832 -8.48 -7.75 5.07
CA ALA A 832 -9.91 -7.60 4.96
C ALA A 832 -10.28 -6.47 4.00
N SER A 833 -9.29 -5.80 3.42
CA SER A 833 -9.45 -4.74 2.43
C SER A 833 -9.60 -5.28 1.00
N SER A 834 -9.95 -6.56 0.82
CA SER A 834 -10.16 -7.16 -0.50
C SER A 834 -11.19 -6.46 -1.39
N PRO A 835 -12.25 -5.79 -0.88
CA PRO A 835 -13.12 -4.97 -1.72
C PRO A 835 -12.40 -3.85 -2.50
N ALA A 836 -11.24 -3.38 -2.02
CA ALA A 836 -10.45 -2.37 -2.72
C ALA A 836 -9.98 -2.82 -4.11
N TYR A 837 -9.68 -4.11 -4.30
CA TYR A 837 -9.30 -4.67 -5.61
C TYR A 837 -10.41 -5.51 -6.26
N LEU A 838 -11.28 -6.15 -5.47
CA LEU A 838 -12.37 -6.98 -6.01
C LEU A 838 -13.40 -6.16 -6.80
N LEU A 839 -13.69 -4.91 -6.40
CA LEU A 839 -14.63 -4.07 -7.13
C LEU A 839 -14.05 -3.57 -8.47
N PRO A 840 -12.81 -3.04 -8.53
CA PRO A 840 -12.14 -2.76 -9.81
C PRO A 840 -11.96 -3.98 -10.73
N GLU A 841 -11.44 -5.09 -10.21
CA GLU A 841 -11.07 -6.26 -11.04
C GLU A 841 -12.26 -7.18 -11.34
N GLY A 842 -13.23 -7.24 -10.42
CA GLY A 842 -14.38 -8.14 -10.47
C GLY A 842 -15.64 -7.46 -11.01
N LEU A 843 -16.19 -6.49 -10.27
CA LEU A 843 -17.41 -5.77 -10.64
C LEU A 843 -17.21 -4.95 -11.93
N MET A 844 -16.15 -4.14 -11.99
CA MET A 844 -15.82 -3.35 -13.19
C MET A 844 -15.10 -4.19 -14.24
N GLY A 845 -14.48 -5.29 -13.84
CA GLY A 845 -13.82 -6.23 -14.74
C GLY A 845 -12.53 -5.69 -15.34
N VAL A 846 -11.90 -4.66 -14.75
CA VAL A 846 -10.67 -4.03 -15.27
C VAL A 846 -9.47 -4.90 -14.92
N ARG A 847 -8.88 -5.59 -15.92
CA ARG A 847 -7.83 -6.60 -15.68
C ARG A 847 -6.76 -6.60 -16.77
N PRO A 848 -5.48 -6.86 -16.45
CA PRO A 848 -4.44 -6.97 -17.45
C PRO A 848 -4.58 -8.27 -18.25
N LEU A 849 -4.68 -8.13 -19.58
CA LEU A 849 -4.60 -9.23 -20.53
C LEU A 849 -3.15 -9.58 -20.86
N VAL A 850 -2.31 -8.55 -20.92
CA VAL A 850 -0.85 -8.63 -21.01
C VAL A 850 -0.24 -7.90 -19.82
N ALA A 851 0.85 -8.43 -19.26
CA ALA A 851 1.52 -7.90 -18.08
C ALA A 851 1.85 -6.41 -18.24
N GLY A 852 1.65 -5.63 -17.18
CA GLY A 852 1.83 -4.18 -17.17
C GLY A 852 0.72 -3.39 -17.87
N PHE A 853 -0.47 -3.98 -18.03
CA PHE A 853 -1.61 -3.42 -18.77
C PHE A 853 -1.30 -3.03 -20.22
N ARG A 854 -0.25 -3.61 -20.83
CA ARG A 854 0.06 -3.40 -22.26
C ARG A 854 -1.15 -3.68 -23.14
N SER A 855 -1.94 -4.67 -22.75
CA SER A 855 -3.33 -4.82 -23.14
C SER A 855 -4.14 -5.13 -21.90
N PHE A 856 -5.37 -4.63 -21.81
CA PHE A 856 -6.27 -4.90 -20.71
C PHE A 856 -7.70 -5.11 -21.19
N VAL A 857 -8.56 -5.61 -20.30
CA VAL A 857 -10.00 -5.78 -20.57
C VAL A 857 -10.80 -4.96 -19.57
N VAL A 858 -11.95 -4.44 -20.02
CA VAL A 858 -13.03 -3.94 -19.15
C VAL A 858 -14.25 -4.83 -19.39
N ALA A 859 -14.68 -5.55 -18.35
CA ALA A 859 -15.75 -6.53 -18.46
C ALA A 859 -16.74 -6.42 -17.29
N PRO A 860 -17.62 -5.41 -17.29
CA PRO A 860 -18.50 -5.17 -16.15
C PRO A 860 -19.43 -6.36 -15.86
N GLN A 861 -19.59 -6.68 -14.58
CA GLN A 861 -20.50 -7.72 -14.08
C GLN A 861 -21.61 -7.07 -13.23
N PRO A 862 -22.52 -6.28 -13.83
CA PRO A 862 -23.28 -5.27 -13.11
C PRO A 862 -24.28 -5.79 -12.06
N GLY A 863 -24.70 -7.05 -12.10
CA GLY A 863 -25.66 -7.60 -11.13
C GLY A 863 -26.88 -6.68 -10.89
N SER A 864 -27.13 -6.30 -9.64
CA SER A 864 -28.14 -5.28 -9.28
C SER A 864 -27.63 -3.83 -9.33
N VAL A 865 -26.32 -3.61 -9.46
CA VAL A 865 -25.65 -2.31 -9.48
C VAL A 865 -25.89 -1.62 -10.82
N LYS A 866 -26.61 -0.50 -10.81
CA LYS A 866 -27.08 0.21 -12.00
C LYS A 866 -26.02 1.07 -12.67
N ARG A 867 -25.12 1.65 -11.89
CA ARG A 867 -23.96 2.39 -12.37
C ARG A 867 -22.80 2.15 -11.43
N ALA A 868 -21.59 2.14 -11.98
CA ALA A 868 -20.38 2.22 -11.20
C ALA A 868 -19.26 2.86 -12.03
N SER A 869 -18.30 3.46 -11.35
CA SER A 869 -17.10 4.04 -11.93
C SER A 869 -15.89 3.69 -11.10
N VAL A 870 -14.75 3.47 -11.77
CA VAL A 870 -13.46 3.24 -11.14
C VAL A 870 -12.37 4.05 -11.85
N LYS A 871 -11.40 4.52 -11.07
CA LYS A 871 -10.12 5.05 -11.55
C LYS A 871 -9.01 4.13 -11.06
N LEU A 872 -8.32 3.47 -11.99
CA LEU A 872 -7.27 2.52 -11.68
C LEU A 872 -5.91 3.07 -12.12
N PRO A 873 -4.99 3.40 -11.19
CA PRO A 873 -3.64 3.81 -11.55
C PRO A 873 -2.85 2.61 -12.08
N VAL A 874 -2.30 2.72 -13.29
CA VAL A 874 -1.36 1.73 -13.85
C VAL A 874 -0.09 2.43 -14.33
N ARG A 875 0.99 1.69 -14.57
CA ARG A 875 2.30 2.29 -14.92
C ARG A 875 2.28 3.13 -16.21
N ALA A 876 1.32 2.87 -17.11
CA ALA A 876 1.11 3.64 -18.34
C ALA A 876 0.33 4.95 -18.14
N GLY A 877 -0.34 5.12 -17.00
CA GLY A 877 -1.30 6.19 -16.73
C GLY A 877 -2.55 5.67 -16.00
N GLU A 878 -3.56 6.52 -15.87
CA GLU A 878 -4.82 6.16 -15.21
C GLU A 878 -5.80 5.54 -16.21
N ILE A 879 -6.43 4.42 -15.83
CA ILE A 879 -7.57 3.84 -16.53
C ILE A 879 -8.84 4.30 -15.80
N ASP A 880 -9.61 5.17 -16.43
CA ASP A 880 -10.97 5.46 -15.99
C ASP A 880 -11.93 4.50 -16.69
N ALA A 881 -12.78 3.82 -15.93
CA ALA A 881 -13.84 2.99 -16.49
C ALA A 881 -15.15 3.26 -15.76
N SER A 882 -16.25 3.35 -16.50
CA SER A 882 -17.59 3.44 -15.90
C SER A 882 -18.62 2.72 -16.75
N TYR A 883 -19.74 2.37 -16.12
CA TYR A 883 -20.90 1.89 -16.85
C TYR A 883 -22.21 2.44 -16.29
N GLU A 884 -23.23 2.50 -17.13
CA GLU A 884 -24.62 2.75 -16.75
C GLU A 884 -25.55 1.76 -17.47
N VAL A 885 -26.30 0.97 -16.70
CA VAL A 885 -27.28 0.02 -17.23
C VAL A 885 -28.53 0.77 -17.69
N ARG A 886 -28.90 0.62 -18.96
CA ARG A 886 -30.11 1.20 -19.55
C ARG A 886 -31.28 0.24 -19.36
N GLY A 887 -32.19 0.56 -18.44
CA GLY A 887 -33.38 -0.25 -18.14
C GLY A 887 -33.19 -1.21 -16.97
N ASN A 888 -33.74 -2.42 -17.08
CA ASN A 888 -33.71 -3.42 -16.02
C ASN A 888 -32.58 -4.43 -16.20
N THR A 889 -32.12 -4.96 -15.07
CA THR A 889 -31.21 -6.11 -15.01
C THR A 889 -32.03 -7.29 -14.51
N VAL A 890 -31.79 -8.50 -15.03
CA VAL A 890 -32.28 -9.71 -14.37
C VAL A 890 -31.30 -10.05 -13.25
N PRO A 891 -31.65 -9.87 -11.95
CA PRO A 891 -30.65 -9.82 -10.89
C PRO A 891 -30.10 -11.18 -10.46
N THR A 892 -30.66 -12.32 -10.90
CA THR A 892 -30.24 -13.65 -10.40
C THR A 892 -30.47 -14.80 -11.38
N GLY A 893 -29.58 -15.81 -11.35
CA GLY A 893 -29.69 -17.08 -12.07
C GLY A 893 -28.51 -17.38 -13.01
N GLU A 894 -28.59 -18.46 -13.78
CA GLU A 894 -27.53 -18.91 -14.73
C GLU A 894 -27.26 -17.95 -15.91
N ARG A 895 -28.01 -16.84 -16.03
CA ARG A 895 -27.90 -15.87 -17.14
C ARG A 895 -28.27 -14.45 -16.70
N PRO A 896 -27.41 -13.75 -15.96
CA PRO A 896 -27.56 -12.31 -15.79
C PRO A 896 -27.52 -11.63 -17.18
N ALA A 897 -28.50 -10.79 -17.45
CA ALA A 897 -28.63 -10.06 -18.70
C ALA A 897 -29.20 -8.67 -18.45
N VAL A 898 -28.74 -7.70 -19.24
CA VAL A 898 -29.17 -6.30 -19.18
C VAL A 898 -30.09 -5.96 -20.37
N ASP A 899 -30.99 -5.00 -20.19
CA ASP A 899 -31.80 -4.47 -21.30
C ASP A 899 -30.94 -3.66 -22.31
N GLY A 900 -29.91 -2.98 -21.79
CA GLY A 900 -28.88 -2.26 -22.54
C GLY A 900 -27.83 -1.70 -21.57
N ILE A 901 -26.69 -1.24 -22.07
CA ILE A 901 -25.61 -0.70 -21.24
C ILE A 901 -24.77 0.33 -22.01
N GLU A 902 -24.36 1.38 -21.31
CA GLU A 902 -23.30 2.29 -21.77
C GLU A 902 -22.05 2.02 -20.95
N ILE A 903 -20.90 1.83 -21.59
CA ILE A 903 -19.58 1.66 -20.96
C ILE A 903 -18.67 2.78 -21.47
N ARG A 904 -17.98 3.45 -20.56
CA ARG A 904 -16.96 4.45 -20.88
C ARG A 904 -15.62 3.96 -20.41
N VAL A 905 -14.58 4.12 -21.22
CA VAL A 905 -13.22 3.72 -20.87
C VAL A 905 -12.19 4.72 -21.39
N THR A 906 -11.21 5.03 -20.55
CA THR A 906 -9.98 5.73 -20.92
C THR A 906 -8.88 4.68 -21.12
N VAL A 907 -8.26 4.68 -22.31
CA VAL A 907 -7.14 3.81 -22.69
C VAL A 907 -5.85 4.64 -22.68
N PRO A 908 -4.93 4.43 -21.73
CA PRO A 908 -3.67 5.15 -21.65
C PRO A 908 -2.80 5.03 -22.92
N VAL A 909 -1.89 5.99 -23.10
CA VAL A 909 -0.89 5.91 -24.18
C VAL A 909 0.03 4.71 -23.96
N GLY A 910 0.25 3.92 -25.01
CA GLY A 910 1.11 2.73 -24.95
C GLY A 910 0.40 1.46 -24.49
N THR A 911 -0.92 1.50 -24.34
CA THR A 911 -1.78 0.34 -24.02
C THR A 911 -2.89 0.16 -25.05
N LYS A 912 -3.60 -0.96 -24.95
CA LYS A 912 -4.81 -1.28 -25.71
C LYS A 912 -5.87 -1.87 -24.79
N ALA A 913 -7.13 -1.75 -25.16
CA ALA A 913 -8.23 -2.30 -24.38
C ALA A 913 -9.17 -3.18 -25.21
N ASP A 914 -9.65 -4.23 -24.57
CA ASP A 914 -10.84 -4.97 -24.98
C ASP A 914 -12.00 -4.62 -24.06
N VAL A 915 -13.21 -4.59 -24.60
CA VAL A 915 -14.43 -4.38 -23.80
C VAL A 915 -15.37 -5.55 -24.00
N ILE A 916 -15.81 -6.14 -22.90
CA ILE A 916 -16.81 -7.21 -22.91
C ILE A 916 -18.13 -6.66 -22.40
N VAL A 917 -19.09 -6.59 -23.30
CA VAL A 917 -20.47 -6.22 -23.01
C VAL A 917 -21.19 -7.45 -22.41
N PRO A 918 -21.84 -7.34 -21.24
CA PRO A 918 -22.61 -8.43 -20.66
C PRO A 918 -23.79 -8.83 -21.56
N PRO A 919 -24.38 -10.03 -21.39
CA PRO A 919 -25.46 -10.49 -22.27
C PRO A 919 -26.66 -9.55 -22.31
N LEU A 920 -27.20 -9.33 -23.50
CA LEU A 920 -28.39 -8.49 -23.72
C LEU A 920 -29.69 -9.33 -23.74
N ARG A 921 -30.75 -8.85 -23.07
CA ARG A 921 -32.03 -9.58 -22.95
C ARG A 921 -32.77 -9.80 -24.26
N SER A 922 -32.68 -8.85 -25.18
CA SER A 922 -33.42 -8.84 -26.44
C SER A 922 -32.77 -9.66 -27.56
N GLY A 923 -31.56 -10.18 -27.33
CA GLY A 923 -30.72 -10.73 -28.40
C GLY A 923 -30.33 -9.67 -29.45
N ALA A 924 -30.48 -8.39 -29.14
CA ALA A 924 -29.90 -7.31 -29.94
C ALA A 924 -28.37 -7.49 -29.97
N THR A 925 -27.78 -7.35 -31.15
CA THR A 925 -26.34 -7.54 -31.39
C THR A 925 -25.65 -6.25 -31.83
N SER A 926 -26.39 -5.14 -31.95
CA SER A 926 -25.83 -3.87 -32.40
C SER A 926 -25.06 -3.21 -31.26
N VAL A 927 -23.74 -3.17 -31.38
CA VAL A 927 -22.86 -2.43 -30.47
C VAL A 927 -22.35 -1.20 -31.21
N LEU A 928 -22.44 -0.04 -30.58
CA LEU A 928 -21.88 1.22 -31.07
C LEU A 928 -20.59 1.52 -30.31
N LEU A 929 -19.50 1.81 -31.03
CA LEU A 929 -18.27 2.39 -30.50
C LEU A 929 -18.16 3.83 -30.99
N ASP A 930 -18.13 4.79 -30.07
CA ASP A 930 -18.06 6.22 -30.35
C ASP A 930 -19.15 6.70 -31.33
N GLY A 931 -20.34 6.09 -31.22
CA GLY A 931 -21.52 6.38 -32.05
C GLY A 931 -21.54 5.68 -33.41
N ALA A 932 -20.56 4.84 -33.74
CA ALA A 932 -20.51 4.05 -34.97
C ALA A 932 -20.72 2.56 -34.68
N GLU A 933 -21.52 1.87 -35.50
CA GLU A 933 -21.75 0.43 -35.37
C GLU A 933 -20.46 -0.36 -35.64
N VAL A 934 -20.14 -1.30 -34.76
CA VAL A 934 -18.95 -2.17 -34.84
C VAL A 934 -19.32 -3.64 -34.80
N GLU A 935 -18.47 -4.48 -35.38
CA GLU A 935 -18.60 -5.93 -35.26
C GLU A 935 -18.17 -6.37 -33.85
N ALA A 936 -19.03 -7.11 -33.16
CA ALA A 936 -18.73 -7.67 -31.84
C ALA A 936 -18.80 -9.20 -31.90
N VAL A 937 -17.86 -9.87 -31.25
CA VAL A 937 -17.76 -11.34 -31.26
C VAL A 937 -18.52 -11.91 -30.07
N GLU A 938 -19.49 -12.79 -30.31
CA GLU A 938 -20.19 -13.50 -29.23
C GLU A 938 -19.26 -14.51 -28.56
N LEU A 939 -19.10 -14.38 -27.25
CA LEU A 939 -18.31 -15.31 -26.43
C LEU A 939 -19.14 -16.54 -26.01
N GLY A 940 -18.44 -17.65 -25.80
CA GLY A 940 -19.01 -18.93 -25.39
C GLY A 940 -19.46 -18.94 -23.93
N ALA A 941 -19.81 -20.12 -23.45
CA ALA A 941 -20.05 -20.35 -22.02
C ALA A 941 -18.85 -21.11 -21.44
N GLY A 942 -18.31 -20.63 -20.32
CA GLY A 942 -17.16 -21.21 -19.64
C GLY A 942 -15.91 -20.35 -19.78
N TYR A 943 -14.78 -20.87 -19.33
CA TYR A 943 -13.48 -20.20 -19.45
C TYR A 943 -13.10 -20.00 -20.92
N ASP A 944 -13.23 -18.76 -21.39
CA ASP A 944 -12.82 -18.37 -22.73
C ASP A 944 -11.51 -17.60 -22.62
N ALA A 945 -10.48 -18.10 -23.29
CA ALA A 945 -9.22 -17.38 -23.41
C ALA A 945 -9.37 -16.31 -24.49
N ILE A 946 -9.07 -15.06 -24.13
CA ILE A 946 -8.69 -14.07 -25.14
C ILE A 946 -7.29 -14.50 -25.60
N GLU A 947 -7.09 -14.64 -26.91
CA GLU A 947 -5.86 -15.22 -27.47
C GLU A 947 -4.61 -14.45 -26.99
N GLY A 948 -3.61 -15.18 -26.47
CA GLY A 948 -2.34 -14.61 -26.02
C GLY A 948 -2.38 -13.90 -24.65
N THR A 949 -3.34 -14.24 -23.79
CA THR A 949 -3.53 -13.55 -22.49
C THR A 949 -3.27 -14.45 -21.28
N PHE A 950 -2.93 -13.83 -20.15
CA PHE A 950 -2.62 -14.51 -18.87
C PHE A 950 -3.84 -15.09 -18.16
N THR A 951 -5.05 -14.66 -18.50
CA THR A 951 -6.24 -14.92 -17.69
C THR A 951 -7.30 -15.71 -18.42
N GLN A 952 -7.61 -16.89 -17.89
CA GLN A 952 -8.87 -17.57 -18.15
C GLN A 952 -9.95 -17.02 -17.21
N HIS A 953 -10.98 -16.38 -17.77
CA HIS A 953 -12.20 -15.98 -17.07
C HIS A 953 -13.40 -16.60 -17.77
N SER A 954 -14.43 -16.93 -17.00
CA SER A 954 -15.68 -17.41 -17.55
C SER A 954 -16.63 -16.24 -17.76
N TYR A 955 -17.07 -16.07 -19.01
CA TYR A 955 -18.05 -15.06 -19.36
C TYR A 955 -19.43 -15.72 -19.55
N PRO A 956 -20.52 -15.05 -19.13
CA PRO A 956 -21.84 -15.55 -19.39
C PRO A 956 -22.09 -15.70 -20.90
N LYS A 957 -22.77 -16.79 -21.28
CA LYS A 957 -23.12 -17.03 -22.69
C LYS A 957 -23.88 -15.84 -23.28
N GLY A 958 -23.46 -15.38 -24.45
CA GLY A 958 -24.06 -14.23 -25.14
C GLY A 958 -23.44 -12.88 -24.79
N SER A 959 -22.33 -12.88 -24.03
CA SER A 959 -21.48 -11.69 -23.89
C SER A 959 -20.83 -11.33 -25.22
N LEU A 960 -20.61 -10.04 -25.48
CA LEU A 960 -20.09 -9.55 -26.76
C LEU A 960 -18.72 -8.87 -26.54
N LEU A 961 -17.70 -9.30 -27.29
CA LEU A 961 -16.36 -8.73 -27.26
C LEU A 961 -16.20 -7.65 -28.34
N VAL A 962 -15.83 -6.44 -27.91
CA VAL A 962 -15.29 -5.36 -28.75
C VAL A 962 -13.77 -5.34 -28.55
N HIS A 963 -13.03 -5.66 -29.60
CA HIS A 963 -11.59 -5.87 -29.52
C HIS A 963 -10.78 -4.66 -30.00
N GLY A 964 -9.65 -4.39 -29.33
CA GLY A 964 -8.57 -3.57 -29.86
C GLY A 964 -8.82 -2.05 -29.85
N LEU A 965 -9.42 -1.52 -28.78
CA LEU A 965 -9.48 -0.07 -28.55
C LEU A 965 -8.06 0.47 -28.41
N GLU A 966 -7.79 1.54 -29.16
CA GLU A 966 -6.51 2.26 -29.18
C GLU A 966 -6.47 3.35 -28.09
N PRO A 967 -5.32 3.96 -27.79
CA PRO A 967 -5.23 5.02 -26.78
C PRO A 967 -6.19 6.21 -27.00
N GLY A 968 -7.05 6.48 -26.02
CA GLY A 968 -8.09 7.51 -26.10
C GLY A 968 -9.22 7.32 -25.10
N GLU A 969 -10.21 8.21 -25.17
CA GLU A 969 -11.49 8.06 -24.47
C GLU A 969 -12.50 7.43 -25.42
N HIS A 970 -13.18 6.38 -24.96
CA HIS A 970 -14.14 5.62 -25.76
C HIS A 970 -15.48 5.44 -25.04
N VAL A 971 -16.56 5.42 -25.82
CA VAL A 971 -17.92 5.12 -25.36
C VAL A 971 -18.48 3.95 -26.15
N ILE A 972 -18.93 2.91 -25.44
CA ILE A 972 -19.56 1.73 -26.00
C ILE A 972 -21.03 1.75 -25.57
N GLU A 973 -21.95 1.66 -26.52
CA GLU A 973 -23.38 1.56 -26.26
C GLU A 973 -23.93 0.27 -26.87
N ALA A 974 -24.72 -0.49 -26.09
CA ALA A 974 -25.31 -1.76 -26.52
C ALA A 974 -26.77 -1.89 -26.06
#